data_AF-A0AAJ1RX42-F1
#
_entry.id   AF-A0AAJ1RX42-F1
#
_cell.length_a   1.000
_cell.length_b   1.000
_cell.length_c   1.000
_cell.angle_alpha   90.00
_cell.angle_beta   90.00
_cell.angle_gamma   90.00
#
_symmetry.space_group_name_H-M   'P 1'
#
loop_
_entity.id
_entity.type
_entity.pdbx_description
1 polymer ?
#
loop_
_entity_poly.entity_id
_entity_poly.type
_entity_poly.pdbx_seq_one_letter_code
_entity_poly.pdbx_strand_id
1 'polypeptide(L)'
;YGFGVVDGGAAVAVAENWVNVDEELNATYGPYALALDIPDDSDAWTEVTAVVTHEYSLESVDVVVDITHTARGDLDIVLVSPTGTESWLATSHNDNGNHYSDWMFSTVRNWDESSLGTWTLKVRDTSSGTNGTLTSWELILHGVDVDYDHDDDGLSDENETQVYGTDPYDADSDDDGLSDYDEVMVYGTDPLAIDTDLDGLTDAAEVFSTLTDPIDSDTDDDGLSDGAEVNYWMSDPLVYDPDADSDLFYHFNDCNDSNPDVNPGKPELLNGIDDNCDDYIDEGYNFTDRDNDGLKDWDEYHIHGTDFMDSDTDDDGLDDGEEVNIFSSMGSDPLVYDPDDDDDSWYWFQDCDDGDGDRSPGHPELLDGFDNDCDFLIDEDYWAIDTDNDGLYDYDEYHNITTDPFDGDTDDDGLPDGMEYNEYASLGADPLIPDADADSDGWYWFQDCDDDDFDRSPFKPEVLDAKDNDCDGVVDEDFFELDSDGDGLYDYEEYHNITSNPGLADSDSDGMSDGHEVKVTGSDPVKFNFDRDEDGFYDFEDCEDLVDTINPDAIEAWNGWDDDCNDVVDDALDRRDLVTTEPNFHIVHSWDAVNDTLVLTMSAIPSQVEAGISWQFGDFTLTDNVSSDGKTVVIRPIDCEARDGTLTIYLCDQGSGPQQVTATIVDSGFTTVLTWDLDMDVWIPPPTLLERVFSFIVSPLGIVVTLVLLMTVIGGGAYAGMRLAHNRRLRDAYQAYDLKPEKFALSSEFSQYELPAAPDLSSVAGQQNTSAEQPSLPARPVEPGDDDIPPAPDFD
;
A
#
# COMPACT_ATOMS: atom_id res chain seq x y z
N TYR A 1 -34.91 92.31 76.14
CA TYR A 1 -34.01 92.59 77.28
C TYR A 1 -32.90 91.55 77.24
N GLY A 2 -32.20 91.41 76.11
CA GLY A 2 -31.72 90.07 75.71
C GLY A 2 -32.87 89.04 75.78
N PHE A 3 -32.55 87.82 76.15
CA PHE A 3 -33.48 86.70 76.40
C PHE A 3 -34.54 86.94 77.50
N GLY A 4 -34.36 87.92 78.39
CA GLY A 4 -35.40 88.29 79.35
C GLY A 4 -34.88 88.71 80.73
N VAL A 5 -35.66 88.42 81.76
CA VAL A 5 -35.25 88.56 83.17
C VAL A 5 -34.75 87.19 83.65
N VAL A 6 -33.60 87.15 84.31
CA VAL A 6 -33.01 85.91 84.84
C VAL A 6 -33.94 85.27 85.87
N ASP A 7 -34.35 84.02 85.62
CA ASP A 7 -35.03 83.16 86.57
C ASP A 7 -34.05 82.13 87.14
N GLY A 8 -33.56 82.39 88.36
CA GLY A 8 -32.60 81.51 89.03
C GLY A 8 -33.21 80.17 89.49
N GLY A 9 -34.54 80.02 89.52
CA GLY A 9 -35.19 78.75 89.81
C GLY A 9 -35.23 77.85 88.58
N ALA A 10 -35.59 78.43 87.43
CA ALA A 10 -35.58 77.71 86.15
C ALA A 10 -34.16 77.28 85.73
N ALA A 11 -33.18 78.18 85.86
CA ALA A 11 -31.79 77.88 85.49
C ALA A 11 -31.21 76.66 86.24
N VAL A 12 -31.48 76.54 87.55
CA VAL A 12 -31.00 75.39 88.34
C VAL A 12 -31.72 74.10 87.93
N ALA A 13 -33.04 74.15 87.68
CA ALA A 13 -33.81 72.97 87.28
C ALA A 13 -33.41 72.41 85.90
N VAL A 14 -32.96 73.29 84.99
CA VAL A 14 -32.38 72.89 83.69
C VAL A 14 -30.99 72.30 83.89
N ALA A 15 -30.13 72.95 84.68
CA ALA A 15 -28.76 72.50 84.94
C ALA A 15 -28.66 71.11 85.61
N GLU A 16 -29.69 70.64 86.32
CA GLU A 16 -29.71 69.29 86.91
C GLU A 16 -29.71 68.16 85.87
N ASN A 17 -30.10 68.42 84.61
CA ASN A 17 -30.13 67.45 83.52
C ASN A 17 -29.56 68.03 82.22
N TRP A 18 -28.67 69.02 82.33
CA TRP A 18 -28.04 69.65 81.15
C TRP A 18 -26.88 68.78 80.68
N VAL A 19 -26.91 68.40 79.40
CA VAL A 19 -25.77 67.82 78.69
C VAL A 19 -24.89 68.99 78.25
N ASN A 20 -23.57 68.88 78.37
CA ASN A 20 -22.69 69.91 77.80
C ASN A 20 -22.91 69.98 76.29
N VAL A 21 -22.87 71.18 75.72
CA VAL A 21 -22.82 71.34 74.27
C VAL A 21 -21.42 70.96 73.77
N ASP A 22 -21.34 70.66 72.48
CA ASP A 22 -20.11 70.26 71.78
C ASP A 22 -19.13 71.43 71.61
N GLU A 23 -18.02 71.23 70.91
CA GLU A 23 -17.00 72.29 70.76
C GLU A 23 -17.49 73.47 69.92
N GLU A 24 -17.15 74.71 70.34
CA GLU A 24 -17.57 75.94 69.68
C GLU A 24 -16.90 76.10 68.30
N LEU A 25 -17.65 75.81 67.25
CA LEU A 25 -17.27 76.02 65.86
C LEU A 25 -17.47 77.47 65.43
N ASN A 26 -16.51 77.96 64.64
CA ASN A 26 -16.35 79.36 64.28
C ASN A 26 -16.19 79.51 62.76
N ALA A 27 -17.17 80.15 62.09
CA ALA A 27 -17.18 80.27 60.62
C ALA A 27 -17.25 81.72 60.14
N THR A 28 -16.24 82.16 59.38
CA THR A 28 -16.12 83.53 58.85
C THR A 28 -16.44 83.61 57.36
N TYR A 29 -17.37 84.50 57.02
CA TYR A 29 -17.84 84.80 55.68
C TYR A 29 -17.55 86.27 55.33
N GLY A 30 -16.43 86.49 54.65
CA GLY A 30 -15.92 87.83 54.30
C GLY A 30 -14.39 87.93 54.42
N PRO A 31 -13.84 89.14 54.56
CA PRO A 31 -14.52 90.43 54.41
C PRO A 31 -14.84 90.72 52.94
N TYR A 32 -16.11 90.97 52.64
CA TYR A 32 -16.55 91.38 51.32
C TYR A 32 -16.26 92.87 51.12
N ALA A 33 -15.19 93.18 50.37
CA ALA A 33 -14.86 94.55 49.97
C ALA A 33 -15.85 95.07 48.93
N LEU A 34 -16.47 96.22 49.23
CA LEU A 34 -17.56 96.83 48.48
C LEU A 34 -17.31 98.33 48.31
N ALA A 35 -18.17 98.98 47.52
CA ALA A 35 -18.19 100.45 47.38
C ALA A 35 -19.64 100.89 47.09
N LEU A 36 -20.54 100.59 48.04
CA LEU A 36 -21.97 100.84 47.88
C LEU A 36 -22.34 102.15 48.55
N ASP A 37 -22.89 103.08 47.77
CA ASP A 37 -23.42 104.34 48.27
C ASP A 37 -24.56 104.08 49.27
N ILE A 38 -24.54 104.82 50.38
CA ILE A 38 -25.64 104.95 51.34
C ILE A 38 -26.24 106.34 51.11
N PRO A 39 -27.44 106.46 50.52
CA PRO A 39 -28.03 107.75 50.19
C PRO A 39 -28.42 108.55 51.44
N ASP A 40 -28.02 109.83 51.47
CA ASP A 40 -28.38 110.86 52.45
C ASP A 40 -29.91 111.02 52.59
N ASP A 41 -30.41 111.12 53.84
CA ASP A 41 -31.83 111.29 54.21
C ASP A 41 -32.81 110.35 53.46
N SER A 42 -32.62 109.02 53.59
CA SER A 42 -33.33 108.03 52.79
C SER A 42 -33.99 106.89 53.58
N ASP A 43 -35.29 106.69 53.35
CA ASP A 43 -36.02 105.51 53.82
C ASP A 43 -35.57 104.20 53.13
N ALA A 44 -34.77 104.28 52.05
CA ALA A 44 -34.30 103.12 51.28
C ALA A 44 -33.06 102.47 51.92
N TRP A 45 -33.02 101.14 51.92
CA TRP A 45 -31.88 100.36 52.41
C TRP A 45 -30.86 100.11 51.29
N THR A 46 -29.58 100.26 51.63
CA THR A 46 -28.45 99.65 50.93
C THR A 46 -28.26 98.25 51.53
N GLU A 47 -28.51 97.21 50.73
CA GLU A 47 -28.54 95.82 51.19
C GLU A 47 -27.41 94.99 50.54
N VAL A 48 -26.80 94.10 51.33
CA VAL A 48 -25.76 93.16 50.90
C VAL A 48 -26.04 91.78 51.47
N THR A 49 -25.57 90.72 50.81
CA THR A 49 -25.87 89.33 51.22
C THR A 49 -24.64 88.45 51.23
N ALA A 50 -24.65 87.45 52.11
CA ALA A 50 -23.71 86.33 52.16
C ALA A 50 -24.50 85.03 52.14
N VAL A 51 -23.96 83.98 51.51
CA VAL A 51 -24.56 82.64 51.50
C VAL A 51 -23.68 81.74 52.35
N VAL A 52 -24.27 81.20 53.40
CA VAL A 52 -23.68 80.24 54.34
C VAL A 52 -24.03 78.83 53.84
N THR A 53 -23.02 77.97 53.73
CA THR A 53 -23.15 76.64 53.10
C THR A 53 -22.95 75.47 54.05
N HIS A 54 -22.40 75.71 55.25
CA HIS A 54 -22.32 74.74 56.33
C HIS A 54 -23.45 75.02 57.31
N GLU A 55 -24.08 73.98 57.83
CA GLU A 55 -25.11 74.12 58.85
C GLU A 55 -24.45 74.10 60.24
N TYR A 56 -24.93 74.96 61.14
CA TYR A 56 -24.50 75.04 62.53
C TYR A 56 -25.73 75.39 63.35
N SER A 57 -25.85 74.83 64.55
CA SER A 57 -26.76 75.34 65.56
C SER A 57 -26.16 76.60 66.18
N LEU A 58 -26.68 77.78 65.84
CA LEU A 58 -26.05 79.05 66.21
C LEU A 58 -26.19 79.39 67.69
N GLU A 59 -25.11 79.90 68.28
CA GLU A 59 -25.11 80.57 69.58
C GLU A 59 -25.06 82.10 69.41
N SER A 60 -24.10 82.61 68.63
CA SER A 60 -23.93 84.04 68.42
C SER A 60 -23.41 84.40 67.03
N VAL A 61 -23.65 85.65 66.63
CA VAL A 61 -23.31 86.16 65.31
C VAL A 61 -22.69 87.54 65.43
N ASP A 62 -21.48 87.68 64.91
CA ASP A 62 -20.73 88.92 64.85
C ASP A 62 -20.70 89.46 63.41
N VAL A 63 -20.72 90.78 63.26
CA VAL A 63 -20.70 91.48 61.97
C VAL A 63 -19.71 92.63 62.03
N VAL A 64 -18.61 92.52 61.28
CA VAL A 64 -17.60 93.58 61.17
C VAL A 64 -17.94 94.45 59.96
N VAL A 65 -17.92 95.78 60.11
CA VAL A 65 -18.18 96.72 59.02
C VAL A 65 -17.16 97.86 58.95
N ASP A 66 -16.80 98.25 57.72
CA ASP A 66 -16.21 99.54 57.41
C ASP A 66 -17.25 100.37 56.64
N ILE A 67 -17.58 101.54 57.18
CA ILE A 67 -18.58 102.46 56.63
C ILE A 67 -18.08 103.90 56.76
N THR A 68 -17.77 104.52 55.62
CA THR A 68 -17.39 105.93 55.60
C THR A 68 -18.64 106.82 55.65
N HIS A 69 -19.00 107.31 56.84
CA HIS A 69 -20.03 108.36 57.02
C HIS A 69 -19.54 109.52 57.92
N THR A 70 -20.01 110.76 57.75
CA THR A 70 -19.51 111.90 58.56
C THR A 70 -20.18 112.06 59.92
N ALA A 71 -21.37 111.48 60.10
CA ALA A 71 -22.07 111.38 61.38
C ALA A 71 -22.69 109.98 61.50
N ARG A 72 -21.91 109.01 62.01
CA ARG A 72 -22.32 107.59 62.04
C ARG A 72 -23.60 107.32 62.86
N GLY A 73 -23.97 108.26 63.73
CA GLY A 73 -25.21 108.20 64.51
C GLY A 73 -26.47 108.32 63.64
N ASP A 74 -26.38 108.81 62.41
CA ASP A 74 -27.55 108.93 61.52
C ASP A 74 -27.95 107.59 60.87
N LEU A 75 -27.08 106.56 60.99
CA LEU A 75 -27.24 105.26 60.35
C LEU A 75 -28.08 104.27 61.19
N ASP A 76 -29.03 103.60 60.52
CA ASP A 76 -29.58 102.32 60.98
C ASP A 76 -28.81 101.17 60.33
N ILE A 77 -28.49 100.12 61.10
CA ILE A 77 -27.81 98.91 60.63
C ILE A 77 -28.57 97.69 61.16
N VAL A 78 -29.01 96.80 60.27
CA VAL A 78 -29.81 95.62 60.58
C VAL A 78 -29.27 94.39 59.84
N LEU A 79 -29.02 93.30 60.56
CA LEU A 79 -28.76 91.98 60.00
C LEU A 79 -30.06 91.16 59.97
N VAL A 80 -30.24 90.34 58.94
CA VAL A 80 -31.38 89.41 58.79
C VAL A 80 -30.85 88.02 58.49
N SER A 81 -31.28 87.03 59.27
CA SER A 81 -30.91 85.62 59.09
C SER A 81 -31.74 84.92 58.00
N PRO A 82 -31.34 83.71 57.53
CA PRO A 82 -32.08 82.93 56.52
C PRO A 82 -33.52 82.60 56.94
N THR A 83 -33.75 82.44 58.25
CA THR A 83 -35.08 82.21 58.85
C THR A 83 -35.97 83.47 58.88
N GLY A 84 -35.37 84.65 58.68
CA GLY A 84 -36.03 85.95 58.67
C GLY A 84 -35.93 86.76 59.97
N THR A 85 -35.11 86.35 60.95
CA THR A 85 -34.95 87.08 62.22
C THR A 85 -34.10 88.35 62.02
N GLU A 86 -34.71 89.52 62.26
CA GLU A 86 -34.03 90.83 62.20
C GLU A 86 -33.29 91.17 63.51
N SER A 87 -31.97 91.31 63.41
CA SER A 87 -31.04 91.77 64.44
C SER A 87 -30.65 93.23 64.18
N TRP A 88 -31.20 94.16 64.96
CA TRP A 88 -30.90 95.60 64.86
C TRP A 88 -29.57 95.91 65.58
N LEU A 89 -28.50 96.07 64.81
CA LEU A 89 -27.11 96.24 65.28
C LEU A 89 -26.82 97.69 65.67
N ALA A 90 -27.33 98.65 64.89
CA ALA A 90 -27.31 100.07 65.21
C ALA A 90 -28.66 100.72 64.86
N THR A 91 -29.06 101.70 65.66
CA THR A 91 -30.24 102.54 65.43
C THR A 91 -29.83 104.01 65.40
N SER A 92 -30.50 104.82 64.61
CA SER A 92 -30.14 106.24 64.53
C SER A 92 -30.32 106.99 65.86
N HIS A 93 -29.30 107.78 66.21
CA HIS A 93 -29.15 108.47 67.48
C HIS A 93 -28.15 109.64 67.36
N ASN A 94 -28.12 110.53 68.36
CA ASN A 94 -27.28 111.72 68.32
C ASN A 94 -25.79 111.42 68.60
N ASP A 95 -25.08 110.89 67.60
CA ASP A 95 -23.62 110.75 67.54
C ASP A 95 -23.04 111.37 66.26
N ASN A 96 -22.29 112.47 66.43
CA ASN A 96 -21.63 113.21 65.34
C ASN A 96 -20.20 112.71 65.07
N GLY A 97 -19.88 111.47 65.47
CA GLY A 97 -18.60 110.84 65.19
C GLY A 97 -18.50 110.36 63.74
N ASN A 98 -17.33 110.55 63.12
CA ASN A 98 -17.05 110.04 61.80
C ASN A 98 -16.87 108.51 61.83
N HIS A 99 -17.45 107.85 60.83
CA HIS A 99 -17.19 106.49 60.34
C HIS A 99 -17.42 105.33 61.34
N TYR A 100 -17.74 104.17 60.78
CA TYR A 100 -17.37 102.88 61.37
C TYR A 100 -16.13 102.40 60.62
N SER A 101 -15.10 101.97 61.34
CA SER A 101 -13.84 101.51 60.74
C SER A 101 -13.45 100.23 61.45
N ASP A 102 -13.51 99.12 60.71
CA ASP A 102 -13.28 97.77 61.25
C ASP A 102 -14.11 97.50 62.53
N TRP A 103 -15.39 97.91 62.51
CA TRP A 103 -16.23 97.93 63.70
C TRP A 103 -17.09 96.67 63.78
N MET A 104 -16.88 95.88 64.83
CA MET A 104 -17.64 94.68 65.14
C MET A 104 -18.92 95.00 65.93
N PHE A 105 -20.05 94.56 65.38
CA PHE A 105 -21.32 94.42 66.09
C PHE A 105 -21.53 92.94 66.45
N SER A 106 -22.30 92.67 67.51
CA SER A 106 -22.58 91.30 67.98
C SER A 106 -24.07 91.13 68.27
N THR A 107 -24.63 89.95 67.96
CA THR A 107 -26.01 89.60 68.26
C THR A 107 -26.16 88.14 68.71
N VAL A 108 -26.95 87.94 69.77
CA VAL A 108 -27.37 86.62 70.29
C VAL A 108 -28.85 86.34 69.99
N ARG A 109 -29.42 87.07 69.01
CA ARG A 109 -30.86 86.98 68.70
C ARG A 109 -31.22 85.76 67.86
N ASN A 110 -30.22 85.16 67.24
CA ASN A 110 -30.31 84.02 66.33
C ASN A 110 -29.91 82.70 67.01
N TRP A 111 -29.93 82.66 68.34
CA TRP A 111 -29.60 81.48 69.15
C TRP A 111 -30.57 80.32 68.84
N ASP A 112 -30.04 79.10 68.69
CA ASP A 112 -30.69 77.87 68.20
C ASP A 112 -31.29 77.98 66.77
N GLU A 113 -30.94 79.00 65.97
CA GLU A 113 -31.28 79.03 64.53
C GLU A 113 -30.22 78.29 63.72
N SER A 114 -30.65 77.54 62.70
CA SER A 114 -29.75 77.03 61.65
C SER A 114 -29.05 78.19 60.95
N SER A 115 -27.73 78.08 60.81
CA SER A 115 -26.89 79.03 60.10
C SER A 115 -27.11 79.04 58.57
N LEU A 116 -27.63 77.94 58.02
CA LEU A 116 -27.60 77.63 56.59
C LEU A 116 -28.45 78.57 55.74
N GLY A 117 -27.87 79.08 54.64
CA GLY A 117 -28.57 79.90 53.64
C GLY A 117 -28.17 81.38 53.62
N THR A 118 -29.09 82.25 53.16
CA THR A 118 -28.76 83.65 52.82
C THR A 118 -28.95 84.62 53.98
N TRP A 119 -27.85 85.20 54.45
CA TRP A 119 -27.82 86.31 55.41
C TRP A 119 -27.83 87.65 54.68
N THR A 120 -28.54 88.64 55.22
CA THR A 120 -28.66 89.99 54.62
C THR A 120 -28.30 91.09 55.62
N LEU A 121 -27.29 91.91 55.31
CA LEU A 121 -26.98 93.14 56.05
C LEU A 121 -27.61 94.34 55.32
N LYS A 122 -28.27 95.21 56.08
CA LYS A 122 -29.03 96.36 55.61
C LYS A 122 -28.55 97.61 56.31
N VAL A 123 -28.17 98.63 55.54
CA VAL A 123 -27.73 99.93 56.06
C VAL A 123 -28.52 101.06 55.40
N ARG A 124 -28.92 102.08 56.16
CA ARG A 124 -29.50 103.32 55.61
C ARG A 124 -29.12 104.53 56.43
N ASP A 125 -29.17 105.70 55.82
CA ASP A 125 -29.04 106.98 56.51
C ASP A 125 -30.43 107.62 56.71
N THR A 126 -30.73 108.01 57.93
CA THR A 126 -32.05 108.51 58.35
C THR A 126 -32.07 110.01 58.67
N SER A 127 -31.00 110.75 58.39
CA SER A 127 -30.93 112.20 58.64
C SER A 127 -30.16 112.95 57.56
N SER A 128 -30.55 114.20 57.30
CA SER A 128 -29.93 115.00 56.24
C SER A 128 -28.56 115.58 56.64
N GLY A 129 -27.51 115.28 55.89
CA GLY A 129 -26.18 115.88 56.09
C GLY A 129 -25.15 115.52 55.01
N THR A 130 -24.83 114.23 54.89
CA THR A 130 -23.83 113.70 53.95
C THR A 130 -24.25 112.32 53.47
N ASN A 131 -23.82 111.92 52.28
CA ASN A 131 -23.91 110.53 51.87
C ASN A 131 -22.83 109.67 52.56
N GLY A 132 -23.14 108.39 52.78
CA GLY A 132 -22.19 107.39 53.24
C GLY A 132 -21.74 106.43 52.14
N THR A 133 -20.77 105.57 52.44
CA THR A 133 -20.39 104.43 51.60
C THR A 133 -20.07 103.23 52.49
N LEU A 134 -20.70 102.08 52.23
CA LEU A 134 -20.32 100.78 52.80
C LEU A 134 -19.12 100.25 52.00
N THR A 135 -17.98 100.14 52.66
CA THR A 135 -16.65 99.84 52.08
C THR A 135 -16.22 98.39 52.31
N SER A 136 -16.62 97.78 53.41
CA SER A 136 -16.57 96.33 53.57
C SER A 136 -17.52 95.83 54.65
N TRP A 137 -17.89 94.55 54.57
CA TRP A 137 -18.52 93.84 55.68
C TRP A 137 -18.06 92.39 55.76
N GLU A 138 -18.11 91.82 56.95
CA GLU A 138 -17.78 90.44 57.27
C GLU A 138 -18.83 89.90 58.25
N LEU A 139 -19.16 88.62 58.11
CA LEU A 139 -20.08 87.89 58.98
C LEU A 139 -19.31 86.76 59.66
N ILE A 140 -19.38 86.66 60.98
CA ILE A 140 -18.73 85.61 61.77
C ILE A 140 -19.84 84.90 62.55
N LEU A 141 -19.87 83.57 62.47
CA LEU A 141 -20.88 82.71 63.08
C LEU A 141 -20.22 81.81 64.12
N HIS A 142 -20.86 81.71 65.28
CA HIS A 142 -20.47 80.87 66.41
C HIS A 142 -21.59 79.86 66.68
N GLY A 143 -21.27 78.57 66.80
CA GLY A 143 -22.25 77.51 67.00
C GLY A 143 -21.62 76.15 67.26
N VAL A 144 -22.42 75.09 67.19
CA VAL A 144 -21.96 73.69 67.19
C VAL A 144 -22.40 72.98 65.91
N ASP A 145 -21.76 71.87 65.59
CA ASP A 145 -22.15 71.00 64.48
C ASP A 145 -23.51 70.31 64.74
N VAL A 146 -24.05 69.67 63.71
CA VAL A 146 -25.32 68.95 63.73
C VAL A 146 -25.27 67.58 63.05
N ASP A 147 -24.13 67.22 62.44
CA ASP A 147 -23.87 65.86 61.99
C ASP A 147 -23.38 64.96 63.15
N TYR A 148 -23.55 63.65 63.00
CA TYR A 148 -23.28 62.66 64.06
C TYR A 148 -22.61 61.36 63.55
N ASP A 149 -22.33 61.30 62.25
CA ASP A 149 -21.90 60.15 61.44
C ASP A 149 -21.36 60.79 60.14
N HIS A 150 -20.12 61.31 60.18
CA HIS A 150 -19.64 62.28 59.18
C HIS A 150 -19.16 61.65 57.86
N ASP A 151 -18.91 60.34 57.81
CA ASP A 151 -18.52 59.59 56.62
C ASP A 151 -19.63 58.68 56.04
N ASP A 152 -20.79 58.60 56.71
CA ASP A 152 -21.96 57.76 56.37
C ASP A 152 -21.66 56.22 56.44
N ASP A 153 -20.67 55.75 57.23
CA ASP A 153 -20.37 54.30 57.37
C ASP A 153 -21.41 53.55 58.24
N GLY A 154 -22.05 54.24 59.18
CA GLY A 154 -23.09 53.70 60.07
C GLY A 154 -22.66 53.41 61.52
N LEU A 155 -21.41 53.69 61.88
CA LEU A 155 -21.01 54.07 63.22
C LEU A 155 -21.48 55.51 63.50
N SER A 156 -20.76 56.26 64.32
CA SER A 156 -21.14 57.60 64.78
C SER A 156 -19.96 58.17 65.53
N ASP A 157 -19.63 59.45 65.35
CA ASP A 157 -18.36 60.02 65.80
C ASP A 157 -18.06 59.76 67.29
N GLU A 158 -19.10 59.64 68.14
CA GLU A 158 -18.96 59.28 69.56
C GLU A 158 -18.44 57.84 69.77
N ASN A 159 -18.92 56.86 69.00
CA ASN A 159 -18.42 55.47 69.06
C ASN A 159 -17.00 55.37 68.50
N GLU A 160 -16.75 56.00 67.37
CA GLU A 160 -15.43 55.97 66.71
C GLU A 160 -14.38 56.61 67.61
N THR A 161 -14.59 57.85 68.06
CA THR A 161 -13.60 58.53 68.92
C THR A 161 -13.49 58.01 70.35
N GLN A 162 -14.57 57.47 70.95
CA GLN A 162 -14.57 57.09 72.37
C GLN A 162 -14.57 55.57 72.66
N VAL A 163 -14.91 54.73 71.68
CA VAL A 163 -15.03 53.27 71.85
C VAL A 163 -13.97 52.52 71.06
N TYR A 164 -13.86 52.78 69.74
CA TYR A 164 -12.99 51.99 68.84
C TYR A 164 -11.62 52.66 68.59
N GLY A 165 -11.59 53.99 68.45
CA GLY A 165 -10.38 54.78 68.26
C GLY A 165 -10.10 55.19 66.80
N THR A 166 -11.08 54.98 65.93
CA THR A 166 -11.11 55.26 64.49
C THR A 166 -11.29 56.77 64.17
N ASP A 167 -11.12 57.16 62.90
CA ASP A 167 -11.24 58.57 62.44
C ASP A 167 -12.64 58.85 61.85
N PRO A 168 -13.50 59.68 62.48
CA PRO A 168 -14.89 59.93 62.05
C PRO A 168 -15.11 60.52 60.66
N TYR A 169 -14.05 60.70 59.88
CA TYR A 169 -14.09 61.27 58.54
C TYR A 169 -13.56 60.30 57.48
N ASP A 170 -13.25 59.05 57.86
CA ASP A 170 -12.70 58.01 56.99
C ASP A 170 -13.28 56.64 57.38
N ALA A 171 -14.22 56.17 56.57
CA ALA A 171 -15.04 54.99 56.82
C ALA A 171 -14.27 53.63 56.84
N ASP A 172 -12.96 53.65 56.73
CA ASP A 172 -12.00 52.55 56.56
C ASP A 172 -10.68 53.07 57.14
N SER A 173 -10.56 53.00 58.47
CA SER A 173 -9.57 53.76 59.25
C SER A 173 -8.12 53.29 59.09
N ASP A 174 -7.89 52.11 58.48
CA ASP A 174 -6.57 51.56 58.25
C ASP A 174 -6.23 51.25 56.77
N ASP A 175 -7.13 51.58 55.83
CA ASP A 175 -7.00 51.40 54.37
C ASP A 175 -6.96 49.92 53.89
N ASP A 176 -7.52 48.97 54.65
CA ASP A 176 -7.62 47.53 54.30
C ASP A 176 -8.68 47.25 53.20
N GLY A 177 -9.82 47.93 53.25
CA GLY A 177 -10.95 47.77 52.32
C GLY A 177 -12.23 47.19 52.92
N LEU A 178 -12.25 46.83 54.20
CA LEU A 178 -13.46 46.79 55.03
C LEU A 178 -13.75 48.18 55.60
N SER A 179 -15.00 48.40 56.03
CA SER A 179 -15.35 49.63 56.74
C SER A 179 -15.39 49.40 58.25
N ASP A 180 -15.02 50.41 59.03
CA ASP A 180 -14.95 50.34 60.50
C ASP A 180 -16.22 49.71 61.12
N TYR A 181 -17.41 50.06 60.59
CA TYR A 181 -18.69 49.44 60.95
C TYR A 181 -18.73 47.94 60.69
N ASP A 182 -18.34 47.49 59.49
CA ASP A 182 -18.43 46.08 59.08
C ASP A 182 -17.43 45.23 59.88
N GLU A 183 -16.24 45.76 60.13
CA GLU A 183 -15.26 45.15 61.03
C GLU A 183 -15.82 44.94 62.44
N VAL A 184 -16.24 45.99 63.14
CA VAL A 184 -16.64 45.86 64.54
C VAL A 184 -18.03 45.23 64.74
N MET A 185 -18.92 45.27 63.73
CA MET A 185 -20.30 44.77 63.84
C MET A 185 -20.57 43.46 63.07
N VAL A 186 -19.76 43.09 62.07
CA VAL A 186 -19.99 41.92 61.21
C VAL A 186 -18.91 40.86 61.40
N TYR A 187 -17.63 41.20 61.28
CA TYR A 187 -16.53 40.23 61.28
C TYR A 187 -15.89 40.04 62.67
N GLY A 188 -15.73 41.12 63.43
CA GLY A 188 -15.13 41.12 64.77
C GLY A 188 -13.63 41.43 64.81
N THR A 189 -13.11 42.01 63.72
CA THR A 189 -11.72 42.45 63.51
C THR A 189 -11.41 43.76 64.26
N ASP A 190 -10.14 44.22 64.23
CA ASP A 190 -9.68 45.46 64.86
C ASP A 190 -9.49 46.56 63.79
N PRO A 191 -10.37 47.58 63.69
CA PRO A 191 -10.42 48.58 62.59
C PRO A 191 -9.30 49.63 62.61
N LEU A 192 -8.13 49.23 63.10
CA LEU A 192 -6.90 49.99 63.21
C LEU A 192 -5.68 49.10 62.85
N ALA A 193 -5.93 47.89 62.35
CA ALA A 193 -4.98 46.85 62.06
C ALA A 193 -5.42 46.02 60.84
N ILE A 194 -4.98 46.46 59.65
CA ILE A 194 -5.07 45.84 58.31
C ILE A 194 -5.05 44.30 58.27
N ASP A 195 -4.41 43.67 59.25
CA ASP A 195 -4.19 42.23 59.42
C ASP A 195 -4.41 41.97 60.92
N THR A 196 -5.59 41.48 61.31
CA THR A 196 -6.02 41.39 62.71
C THR A 196 -5.29 40.27 63.47
N ASP A 197 -5.04 39.11 62.85
CA ASP A 197 -4.42 37.96 63.50
C ASP A 197 -2.91 37.80 63.23
N LEU A 198 -2.37 38.59 62.29
CA LEU A 198 -0.95 38.77 61.94
C LEU A 198 -0.34 37.63 61.12
N ASP A 199 -1.13 37.04 60.24
CA ASP A 199 -0.72 35.94 59.36
C ASP A 199 -0.11 36.38 58.01
N GLY A 200 -0.36 37.62 57.60
CA GLY A 200 0.12 38.22 56.35
C GLY A 200 -0.91 38.36 55.21
N LEU A 201 -2.18 38.02 55.44
CA LEU A 201 -3.32 38.49 54.65
C LEU A 201 -3.86 39.82 55.22
N THR A 202 -4.90 40.37 54.59
CA THR A 202 -5.63 41.51 55.16
C THR A 202 -7.06 41.08 55.41
N ASP A 203 -7.72 41.65 56.40
CA ASP A 203 -9.05 41.22 56.83
C ASP A 203 -10.06 41.26 55.66
N ALA A 204 -9.99 42.29 54.78
CA ALA A 204 -10.73 42.34 53.52
C ALA A 204 -10.32 41.27 52.50
N ALA A 205 -9.03 40.96 52.39
CA ALA A 205 -8.54 39.92 51.49
C ALA A 205 -9.09 38.56 51.91
N GLU A 206 -9.19 38.30 53.20
CA GLU A 206 -9.73 37.07 53.76
C GLU A 206 -11.23 36.95 53.51
N VAL A 207 -12.00 37.94 53.96
CA VAL A 207 -13.46 37.99 53.81
C VAL A 207 -13.92 37.88 52.35
N PHE A 208 -13.16 38.44 51.39
CA PHE A 208 -13.60 38.52 49.99
C PHE A 208 -12.84 37.62 49.00
N SER A 209 -11.64 37.14 49.31
CA SER A 209 -10.77 36.44 48.34
C SER A 209 -10.48 34.98 48.71
N THR A 210 -9.97 34.69 49.91
CA THR A 210 -9.66 33.33 50.37
C THR A 210 -10.86 32.66 51.03
N LEU A 211 -11.73 33.45 51.67
CA LEU A 211 -12.90 33.02 52.46
C LEU A 211 -12.53 32.33 53.79
N THR A 212 -11.38 32.72 54.36
CA THR A 212 -10.85 32.34 55.68
C THR A 212 -11.51 33.16 56.81
N ASP A 213 -11.20 32.86 58.08
CA ASP A 213 -11.74 33.58 59.26
C ASP A 213 -10.70 34.61 59.75
N PRO A 214 -10.88 35.93 59.54
CA PRO A 214 -9.84 36.97 59.72
C PRO A 214 -9.46 37.29 61.19
N ILE A 215 -9.65 36.31 62.07
CA ILE A 215 -9.30 36.36 63.50
C ILE A 215 -8.66 35.03 63.95
N ASP A 216 -8.35 34.12 63.01
CA ASP A 216 -7.79 32.79 63.25
C ASP A 216 -6.80 32.43 62.12
N SER A 217 -5.51 32.71 62.39
CA SER A 217 -4.38 32.69 61.43
C SER A 217 -4.03 31.32 60.81
N ASP A 218 -4.91 30.33 60.90
CA ASP A 218 -4.79 28.92 60.49
C ASP A 218 -6.24 28.38 60.48
N THR A 219 -7.00 28.71 59.43
CA THR A 219 -8.46 28.53 59.40
C THR A 219 -8.89 27.05 59.48
N ASP A 220 -8.01 26.10 59.14
CA ASP A 220 -8.32 24.67 59.11
C ASP A 220 -7.58 23.77 60.11
N ASP A 221 -6.75 24.35 60.99
CA ASP A 221 -5.96 23.72 62.07
C ASP A 221 -4.81 22.79 61.59
N ASP A 222 -4.23 22.97 60.39
CA ASP A 222 -3.14 22.08 59.87
C ASP A 222 -1.72 22.44 60.33
N GLY A 223 -1.48 23.70 60.70
CA GLY A 223 -0.20 24.21 61.18
C GLY A 223 0.59 25.08 60.20
N LEU A 224 0.11 25.26 58.97
CA LEU A 224 0.41 26.43 58.14
C LEU A 224 -0.51 27.60 58.53
N SER A 225 -0.14 28.81 58.12
CA SER A 225 -1.05 29.96 58.21
C SER A 225 -1.64 30.27 56.84
N ASP A 226 -2.85 30.80 56.80
CA ASP A 226 -3.59 31.04 55.55
C ASP A 226 -2.79 31.94 54.60
N GLY A 227 -2.10 32.94 55.14
CA GLY A 227 -1.16 33.83 54.49
C GLY A 227 0.17 33.18 54.12
N ALA A 228 0.63 32.14 54.83
CA ALA A 228 1.79 31.35 54.39
C ALA A 228 1.43 30.51 53.16
N GLU A 229 0.27 29.86 53.20
CA GLU A 229 -0.29 29.09 52.11
C GLU A 229 -0.49 29.93 50.85
N VAL A 230 -1.21 31.04 50.95
CA VAL A 230 -1.53 31.89 49.80
C VAL A 230 -0.30 32.58 49.22
N ASN A 231 0.62 33.09 50.06
CA ASN A 231 1.75 33.89 49.58
C ASN A 231 2.98 33.08 49.17
N TYR A 232 3.19 31.88 49.72
CA TYR A 232 4.41 31.08 49.49
C TYR A 232 4.13 29.74 48.83
N TRP A 233 3.13 28.99 49.28
CA TRP A 233 2.90 27.61 48.85
C TRP A 233 1.92 27.48 47.68
N MET A 234 1.00 28.42 47.53
CA MET A 234 -0.13 28.40 46.60
C MET A 234 -1.10 27.21 46.83
N SER A 235 -1.23 26.77 48.08
CA SER A 235 -2.25 25.82 48.55
C SER A 235 -3.60 26.52 48.82
N ASP A 236 -4.57 25.80 49.37
CA ASP A 236 -5.97 26.24 49.56
C ASP A 236 -6.28 26.24 51.06
N PRO A 237 -6.29 27.41 51.76
CA PRO A 237 -6.31 27.53 53.22
C PRO A 237 -7.66 27.21 53.88
N LEU A 238 -8.38 26.27 53.29
CA LEU A 238 -9.65 25.71 53.73
C LEU A 238 -9.62 24.17 53.62
N VAL A 239 -8.42 23.60 53.40
CA VAL A 239 -8.15 22.20 53.03
C VAL A 239 -6.94 21.64 53.79
N TYR A 240 -7.16 21.36 55.08
CA TYR A 240 -6.27 20.62 55.98
C TYR A 240 -5.29 19.67 55.27
N ASP A 241 -4.05 20.14 55.09
CA ASP A 241 -2.92 19.49 54.43
C ASP A 241 -1.86 19.17 55.51
N PRO A 242 -1.97 18.05 56.26
CA PRO A 242 -1.04 17.75 57.34
C PRO A 242 0.33 17.31 56.83
N ASP A 243 1.42 17.78 57.47
CA ASP A 243 2.73 17.12 57.48
C ASP A 243 2.61 15.80 58.28
N ALA A 244 2.38 14.69 57.57
CA ALA A 244 1.92 13.45 58.20
C ALA A 244 3.05 12.55 58.75
N ASP A 245 4.31 12.84 58.45
CA ASP A 245 5.48 12.19 59.07
C ASP A 245 6.40 13.10 59.93
N SER A 246 6.12 14.40 59.92
CA SER A 246 6.73 15.47 60.73
C SER A 246 8.15 15.87 60.32
N ASP A 247 8.41 15.99 59.01
CA ASP A 247 9.72 16.38 58.46
C ASP A 247 9.82 17.82 57.91
N LEU A 248 8.71 18.57 57.95
CA LEU A 248 8.50 19.94 57.45
C LEU A 248 8.25 20.08 55.94
N PHE A 249 8.11 18.98 55.21
CA PHE A 249 7.41 18.95 53.93
C PHE A 249 5.96 18.52 54.15
N TYR A 250 5.09 18.95 53.24
CA TYR A 250 3.65 18.82 53.32
C TYR A 250 3.16 18.13 52.05
N HIS A 251 2.02 17.44 52.09
CA HIS A 251 1.46 16.67 50.96
C HIS A 251 1.50 17.35 49.57
N PHE A 252 1.47 18.69 49.47
CA PHE A 252 1.56 19.42 48.20
C PHE A 252 2.99 19.68 47.69
N ASN A 253 4.02 19.60 48.53
CA ASN A 253 5.44 19.80 48.18
C ASN A 253 6.32 18.57 48.46
N ASP A 254 5.77 17.55 49.12
CA ASP A 254 6.38 16.24 49.34
C ASP A 254 5.91 15.21 48.29
N CYS A 255 6.82 14.38 47.78
CA CYS A 255 6.46 13.24 46.95
C CYS A 255 6.01 12.00 47.75
N ASN A 256 6.29 11.94 49.07
CA ASN A 256 5.82 10.87 49.96
C ASN A 256 5.73 11.30 51.44
N ASP A 257 4.72 12.12 51.74
CA ASP A 257 4.20 12.61 53.05
C ASP A 257 3.82 11.49 54.07
N SER A 258 4.50 10.36 54.05
CA SER A 258 4.37 9.25 55.00
C SER A 258 5.71 8.56 55.25
N ASN A 259 6.80 9.12 54.72
CA ASN A 259 8.17 8.64 54.88
C ASN A 259 9.16 9.81 54.98
N PRO A 260 9.65 10.17 56.19
CA PRO A 260 10.42 11.40 56.46
C PRO A 260 11.86 11.35 55.91
N ASP A 261 12.18 10.32 55.12
CA ASP A 261 13.43 10.10 54.42
C ASP A 261 13.31 10.36 52.91
N VAL A 262 12.10 10.57 52.38
CA VAL A 262 11.79 10.85 50.96
C VAL A 262 11.17 12.24 50.87
N ASN A 263 11.95 13.28 50.52
CA ASN A 263 11.47 14.65 50.39
C ASN A 263 12.45 15.53 49.55
N PRO A 264 12.03 16.71 49.05
CA PRO A 264 12.84 17.57 48.18
C PRO A 264 14.28 17.84 48.66
N GLY A 265 15.25 17.30 47.92
CA GLY A 265 16.68 17.55 48.14
C GLY A 265 17.39 16.64 49.16
N LYS A 266 16.82 15.47 49.47
CA LYS A 266 17.56 14.36 50.10
C LYS A 266 18.72 13.88 49.20
N PRO A 267 19.69 13.13 49.75
CA PRO A 267 20.63 12.35 48.94
C PRO A 267 20.09 10.96 48.66
N GLU A 268 20.03 10.56 47.40
CA GLU A 268 19.60 9.23 46.95
C GLU A 268 20.31 8.06 47.66
N LEU A 269 19.52 7.09 48.07
CA LEU A 269 19.93 5.76 48.46
C LEU A 269 19.52 4.78 47.35
N LEU A 270 20.39 3.84 46.99
CA LEU A 270 20.06 2.76 46.07
C LEU A 270 19.01 1.85 46.72
N ASN A 271 17.74 2.15 46.47
CA ASN A 271 16.58 1.62 47.18
C ASN A 271 15.32 1.50 46.29
N GLY A 272 15.26 2.17 45.13
CA GLY A 272 14.15 2.09 44.18
C GLY A 272 13.04 3.10 44.44
N ILE A 273 13.35 4.19 45.13
CA ILE A 273 12.47 5.31 45.43
C ILE A 273 13.24 6.58 45.05
N ASP A 274 12.58 7.51 44.37
CA ASP A 274 13.04 8.89 44.23
C ASP A 274 13.05 9.51 45.63
N ASP A 275 14.20 9.46 46.33
CA ASP A 275 14.31 9.97 47.70
C ASP A 275 14.26 11.50 47.73
N ASN A 276 14.67 12.16 46.64
CA ASN A 276 14.86 13.62 46.58
C ASN A 276 13.77 14.40 45.83
N CYS A 277 12.73 13.73 45.34
CA CYS A 277 11.58 14.25 44.61
C CYS A 277 11.93 15.05 43.32
N ASP A 278 12.90 14.60 42.53
CA ASP A 278 13.29 15.27 41.26
C ASP A 278 12.92 14.52 39.96
N ASP A 279 12.05 13.51 40.07
CA ASP A 279 11.59 12.57 39.03
C ASP A 279 12.68 11.55 38.56
N TYR A 280 13.84 11.47 39.24
CA TYR A 280 14.86 10.44 39.02
C TYR A 280 14.92 9.48 40.22
N ILE A 281 15.35 8.25 39.97
CA ILE A 281 15.40 7.19 41.00
C ILE A 281 16.84 6.72 41.09
N ASP A 282 17.38 6.78 42.31
CA ASP A 282 18.70 6.29 42.68
C ASP A 282 19.82 6.89 41.78
N GLU A 283 19.73 8.16 41.36
CA GLU A 283 20.73 8.71 40.44
C GLU A 283 22.11 8.94 41.11
N GLY A 284 23.14 8.96 40.27
CA GLY A 284 24.54 8.97 40.74
C GLY A 284 25.15 7.58 40.94
N TYR A 285 24.34 6.54 41.16
CA TYR A 285 24.80 5.14 41.24
C TYR A 285 25.16 4.53 39.85
N ASN A 286 24.72 5.16 38.76
CA ASN A 286 25.02 4.78 37.36
C ASN A 286 26.53 4.92 36.99
N PHE A 287 27.37 5.40 37.91
CA PHE A 287 28.83 5.50 37.73
C PHE A 287 29.63 4.84 38.84
N THR A 288 28.96 4.24 39.84
CA THR A 288 29.61 3.45 40.89
C THR A 288 29.61 1.99 40.50
N ASP A 289 30.58 1.28 41.07
CA ASP A 289 31.01 -0.08 40.77
C ASP A 289 31.81 -0.48 42.02
N ARG A 290 31.21 -1.23 42.94
CA ARG A 290 31.57 -1.16 44.37
C ARG A 290 32.45 -2.32 44.83
N ASP A 291 32.01 -3.53 44.53
CA ASP A 291 32.72 -4.81 44.56
C ASP A 291 33.82 -4.88 43.49
N ASN A 292 33.64 -4.21 42.33
CA ASN A 292 34.55 -4.13 41.17
C ASN A 292 34.42 -5.33 40.20
N ASP A 293 33.22 -5.89 40.06
CA ASP A 293 32.86 -6.96 39.12
C ASP A 293 32.83 -6.47 37.63
N GLY A 294 32.53 -5.18 37.42
CA GLY A 294 32.39 -4.54 36.13
C GLY A 294 30.95 -4.15 35.75
N LEU A 295 29.93 -4.66 36.45
CA LEU A 295 28.56 -4.16 36.43
C LEU A 295 28.49 -2.83 37.24
N LYS A 296 27.32 -2.21 37.37
CA LYS A 296 27.20 -0.87 37.97
C LYS A 296 26.10 -0.91 39.01
N ASP A 297 26.32 -0.31 40.19
CA ASP A 297 25.39 -0.41 41.33
C ASP A 297 23.92 -0.16 40.90
N TRP A 298 23.68 0.79 39.99
CA TRP A 298 22.34 1.09 39.44
C TRP A 298 21.76 -0.03 38.55
N ASP A 299 22.55 -0.56 37.62
CA ASP A 299 22.12 -1.64 36.73
C ASP A 299 21.90 -2.94 37.52
N GLU A 300 22.78 -3.23 38.47
CA GLU A 300 22.66 -4.34 39.42
C GLU A 300 21.32 -4.31 40.14
N TYR A 301 21.03 -3.23 40.88
CA TYR A 301 19.83 -3.17 41.70
C TYR A 301 18.51 -3.07 40.90
N HIS A 302 18.50 -2.37 39.75
CA HIS A 302 17.26 -2.13 39.01
C HIS A 302 16.99 -3.08 37.82
N ILE A 303 18.03 -3.68 37.24
CA ILE A 303 17.90 -4.53 36.04
C ILE A 303 18.14 -5.99 36.39
N HIS A 304 19.22 -6.30 37.11
CA HIS A 304 19.69 -7.67 37.32
C HIS A 304 19.18 -8.28 38.63
N GLY A 305 19.04 -7.49 39.70
CA GLY A 305 18.63 -7.92 41.03
C GLY A 305 19.77 -8.46 41.90
N THR A 306 21.02 -8.25 41.49
CA THR A 306 22.26 -8.67 42.18
C THR A 306 22.59 -7.78 43.40
N ASP A 307 23.45 -8.24 44.30
CA ASP A 307 23.90 -7.46 45.47
C ASP A 307 25.19 -6.69 45.14
N PHE A 308 25.06 -5.39 44.83
CA PHE A 308 26.08 -4.35 44.58
C PHE A 308 27.16 -4.11 45.68
N MET A 309 27.48 -5.16 46.41
CA MET A 309 28.45 -5.29 47.50
C MET A 309 29.20 -6.63 47.46
N ASP A 310 28.74 -7.60 46.67
CA ASP A 310 29.30 -8.94 46.45
C ASP A 310 29.47 -9.14 44.94
N SER A 311 30.65 -9.57 44.47
CA SER A 311 30.89 -9.66 43.03
C SER A 311 30.29 -10.90 42.37
N ASP A 312 29.78 -11.84 43.16
CA ASP A 312 29.29 -13.18 42.80
C ASP A 312 28.07 -13.43 43.72
N THR A 313 26.88 -13.12 43.21
CA THR A 313 25.65 -13.05 44.03
C THR A 313 25.12 -14.44 44.43
N ASP A 314 25.47 -15.50 43.71
CA ASP A 314 24.96 -16.86 43.95
C ASP A 314 25.98 -17.93 44.39
N ASP A 315 27.25 -17.52 44.61
CA ASP A 315 28.39 -18.32 45.08
C ASP A 315 28.85 -19.42 44.08
N ASP A 316 28.74 -19.22 42.75
CA ASP A 316 29.20 -20.19 41.73
C ASP A 316 30.66 -20.02 41.28
N GLY A 317 31.21 -18.80 41.40
CA GLY A 317 32.59 -18.47 41.03
C GLY A 317 32.77 -17.69 39.72
N LEU A 318 31.69 -17.36 39.02
CA LEU A 318 31.62 -16.26 38.06
C LEU A 318 31.34 -14.95 38.80
N ASP A 319 31.88 -13.83 38.30
CA ASP A 319 31.47 -12.52 38.79
C ASP A 319 30.19 -12.08 38.04
N ASP A 320 29.19 -11.48 38.72
CA ASP A 320 27.89 -11.05 38.18
C ASP A 320 28.03 -10.22 36.89
N GLY A 321 29.05 -9.36 36.86
CA GLY A 321 29.41 -8.52 35.72
C GLY A 321 30.07 -9.28 34.58
N GLU A 322 30.78 -10.38 34.82
CA GLU A 322 31.27 -11.29 33.77
C GLU A 322 30.08 -12.04 33.15
N GLU A 323 29.18 -12.55 33.97
CA GLU A 323 27.91 -13.14 33.52
C GLU A 323 27.10 -12.18 32.65
N VAL A 324 26.72 -11.01 33.17
CA VAL A 324 25.89 -10.04 32.44
C VAL A 324 26.57 -9.52 31.17
N ASN A 325 27.86 -9.17 31.23
CA ASN A 325 28.52 -8.51 30.10
C ASN A 325 29.10 -9.49 29.06
N ILE A 326 29.33 -10.76 29.41
CA ILE A 326 29.97 -11.75 28.54
C ILE A 326 29.02 -12.93 28.27
N PHE A 327 28.47 -13.56 29.31
CA PHE A 327 27.79 -14.87 29.22
C PHE A 327 26.26 -14.83 29.15
N SER A 328 25.62 -13.69 29.38
CA SER A 328 24.16 -13.50 29.28
C SER A 328 23.59 -13.86 27.90
N SER A 329 24.42 -13.82 26.84
CA SER A 329 24.03 -14.26 25.51
C SER A 329 23.99 -15.80 25.33
N MET A 330 24.65 -16.53 26.22
CA MET A 330 24.80 -17.99 26.24
C MET A 330 23.77 -18.65 27.19
N GLY A 331 23.38 -17.97 28.28
CA GLY A 331 22.25 -18.39 29.11
C GLY A 331 22.42 -18.23 30.62
N SER A 332 23.63 -17.87 31.06
CA SER A 332 23.97 -17.49 32.44
C SER A 332 23.06 -16.36 32.96
N ASP A 333 22.76 -16.40 34.25
CA ASP A 333 21.85 -15.52 34.99
C ASP A 333 22.38 -15.39 36.43
N PRO A 334 22.89 -14.22 36.87
CA PRO A 334 23.70 -14.03 38.09
C PRO A 334 22.92 -14.13 39.42
N LEU A 335 21.79 -14.84 39.39
CA LEU A 335 20.95 -15.20 40.52
C LEU A 335 20.70 -16.71 40.57
N VAL A 336 21.35 -17.49 39.70
CA VAL A 336 21.06 -18.89 39.37
C VAL A 336 22.32 -19.71 39.09
N TYR A 337 23.12 -19.97 40.14
CA TYR A 337 24.24 -20.92 40.20
C TYR A 337 24.37 -21.82 38.96
N ASP A 338 25.37 -21.52 38.13
CA ASP A 338 25.71 -22.26 36.94
C ASP A 338 26.63 -23.43 37.30
N PRO A 339 26.20 -24.70 37.13
CA PRO A 339 27.08 -25.84 37.33
C PRO A 339 28.15 -25.99 36.23
N ASP A 340 29.25 -26.58 36.67
CA ASP A 340 30.21 -27.40 35.93
C ASP A 340 30.01 -28.82 36.53
N ASP A 341 29.23 -29.68 35.87
CA ASP A 341 28.76 -30.96 36.45
C ASP A 341 29.81 -32.09 36.35
N ASP A 342 30.92 -31.89 35.61
CA ASP A 342 32.00 -32.86 35.39
C ASP A 342 33.43 -32.44 35.83
N ASP A 343 33.60 -31.24 36.38
CA ASP A 343 34.83 -30.61 36.90
C ASP A 343 35.89 -30.23 35.81
N ASP A 344 35.51 -29.96 34.55
CA ASP A 344 36.47 -29.60 33.48
C ASP A 344 36.83 -28.10 33.36
N SER A 345 36.09 -27.23 34.07
CA SER A 345 36.17 -25.75 34.09
C SER A 345 35.49 -25.00 32.94
N TRP A 346 34.61 -25.64 32.18
CA TRP A 346 33.57 -24.98 31.39
C TRP A 346 32.21 -25.14 32.09
N TYR A 347 31.42 -24.07 32.08
CA TYR A 347 30.08 -24.09 32.69
C TYR A 347 29.05 -24.59 31.67
N TRP A 348 27.91 -25.14 32.13
CA TRP A 348 26.86 -25.74 31.29
C TRP A 348 26.35 -24.91 30.11
N PHE A 349 26.53 -23.59 30.13
CA PHE A 349 26.12 -22.67 29.06
C PHE A 349 27.23 -22.39 28.04
N GLN A 350 28.49 -22.68 28.37
CA GLN A 350 29.65 -22.70 27.46
C GLN A 350 29.85 -24.09 26.87
N ASP A 351 29.58 -25.11 27.68
CA ASP A 351 29.76 -26.51 27.35
C ASP A 351 28.63 -27.06 26.44
N CYS A 352 28.95 -28.02 25.58
CA CYS A 352 27.96 -28.66 24.71
C CYS A 352 27.41 -30.00 25.25
N ASP A 353 27.99 -30.55 26.32
CA ASP A 353 27.48 -31.63 27.18
C ASP A 353 28.19 -31.71 28.55
N ASP A 354 27.85 -30.78 29.45
CA ASP A 354 28.26 -30.56 30.87
C ASP A 354 28.33 -31.79 31.81
N GLY A 355 28.05 -33.00 31.30
CA GLY A 355 28.26 -34.26 32.01
C GLY A 355 29.35 -35.17 31.43
N ASP A 356 30.14 -34.68 30.47
CA ASP A 356 31.18 -35.41 29.74
C ASP A 356 32.34 -34.51 29.27
N GLY A 357 33.24 -34.12 30.20
CA GLY A 357 34.43 -33.27 29.99
C GLY A 357 35.53 -33.80 29.04
N ASP A 358 35.16 -34.65 28.08
CA ASP A 358 35.82 -34.80 26.79
C ASP A 358 35.05 -34.01 25.66
N ARG A 359 34.04 -33.19 26.01
CA ARG A 359 33.11 -32.48 25.09
C ARG A 359 32.94 -30.97 25.36
N SER A 360 34.06 -30.24 25.48
CA SER A 360 34.09 -28.83 25.87
C SER A 360 34.89 -27.92 24.92
N PRO A 361 34.65 -26.59 24.92
CA PRO A 361 35.20 -25.69 23.90
C PRO A 361 36.72 -25.79 23.63
N GLY A 362 37.08 -26.27 22.44
CA GLY A 362 38.46 -26.44 21.99
C GLY A 362 39.17 -27.71 22.50
N HIS A 363 38.41 -28.74 22.91
CA HIS A 363 38.91 -30.12 22.95
C HIS A 363 39.31 -30.63 21.54
N PRO A 364 40.03 -31.76 21.41
CA PRO A 364 40.27 -32.38 20.12
C PRO A 364 39.12 -33.32 19.76
N GLU A 365 38.61 -33.25 18.54
CA GLU A 365 37.59 -34.18 18.02
C GLU A 365 38.02 -35.65 18.12
N LEU A 366 37.04 -36.49 18.42
CA LEU A 366 37.10 -37.94 18.32
C LEU A 366 36.21 -38.37 17.15
N LEU A 367 36.64 -39.37 16.38
CA LEU A 367 35.82 -39.96 15.33
C LEU A 367 34.76 -40.89 15.95
N ASP A 368 33.81 -40.31 16.68
CA ASP A 368 32.71 -41.02 17.34
C ASP A 368 31.31 -40.43 17.05
N GLY A 369 31.25 -39.27 16.39
CA GLY A 369 30.03 -38.62 15.93
C GLY A 369 29.38 -37.68 16.96
N PHE A 370 30.14 -37.26 17.96
CA PHE A 370 29.80 -36.15 18.85
C PHE A 370 30.70 -34.95 18.56
N ASP A 371 30.12 -33.76 18.58
CA ASP A 371 30.84 -32.49 18.67
C ASP A 371 31.60 -32.49 20.01
N ASN A 372 32.94 -32.60 20.00
CA ASN A 372 33.80 -32.60 21.18
C ASN A 372 34.36 -31.20 21.47
N ASP A 373 34.64 -30.38 20.45
CA ASP A 373 35.23 -29.05 20.60
C ASP A 373 34.21 -27.89 20.67
N CYS A 374 32.93 -28.20 20.56
CA CYS A 374 31.77 -27.32 20.63
C CYS A 374 31.73 -26.19 19.56
N ASP A 375 32.39 -26.35 18.40
CA ASP A 375 32.30 -25.39 17.29
C ASP A 375 31.08 -25.57 16.36
N PHE A 376 30.23 -26.58 16.63
CA PHE A 376 29.07 -27.05 15.85
C PHE A 376 29.41 -27.80 14.55
N LEU A 377 30.67 -28.13 14.34
CA LEU A 377 31.08 -29.21 13.45
C LEU A 377 31.15 -30.51 14.27
N ILE A 378 31.35 -31.63 13.58
CA ILE A 378 31.42 -32.96 14.17
C ILE A 378 32.54 -33.66 13.41
N ASP A 379 33.49 -34.21 14.15
CA ASP A 379 34.62 -35.00 13.66
C ASP A 379 35.43 -34.27 12.55
N GLU A 380 35.49 -32.92 12.53
CA GLU A 380 36.01 -32.14 11.39
C GLU A 380 37.53 -32.13 11.24
N ASP A 381 38.26 -32.38 12.33
CA ASP A 381 39.69 -32.72 12.30
C ASP A 381 39.98 -33.95 11.40
N TYR A 382 38.97 -34.81 11.13
CA TYR A 382 39.06 -35.99 10.27
C TYR A 382 38.62 -35.77 8.81
N TRP A 383 38.05 -34.61 8.45
CA TRP A 383 37.55 -34.33 7.07
C TRP A 383 38.59 -34.38 5.95
N ALA A 384 39.88 -34.38 6.29
CA ALA A 384 41.00 -34.43 5.35
C ALA A 384 42.10 -35.40 5.79
N ILE A 385 41.78 -36.29 6.73
CA ILE A 385 42.61 -37.42 7.11
C ILE A 385 42.13 -38.62 6.29
N ASP A 386 43.10 -39.36 5.78
CA ASP A 386 42.96 -40.60 4.99
C ASP A 386 44.01 -41.54 5.62
N THR A 387 43.56 -42.32 6.60
CA THR A 387 44.46 -43.03 7.52
C THR A 387 45.09 -44.28 6.90
N ASP A 388 44.36 -45.04 6.08
CA ASP A 388 44.84 -46.27 5.43
C ASP A 388 45.29 -46.10 3.96
N ASN A 389 44.94 -44.97 3.32
CA ASN A 389 45.36 -44.54 1.97
C ASN A 389 44.62 -45.26 0.82
N ASP A 390 43.33 -45.56 1.01
CA ASP A 390 42.44 -46.15 0.02
C ASP A 390 41.84 -45.11 -0.96
N GLY A 391 41.66 -43.86 -0.53
CA GLY A 391 41.06 -42.75 -1.28
C GLY A 391 39.76 -42.17 -0.70
N LEU A 392 39.31 -42.63 0.46
CA LEU A 392 38.30 -41.99 1.29
C LEU A 392 38.96 -41.09 2.34
N TYR A 393 38.12 -40.40 3.13
CA TYR A 393 38.57 -39.69 4.31
C TYR A 393 37.89 -40.32 5.53
N ASP A 394 38.61 -40.45 6.65
CA ASP A 394 38.14 -41.12 7.86
C ASP A 394 36.73 -40.66 8.30
N TYR A 395 36.42 -39.37 8.10
CA TYR A 395 35.07 -38.80 8.31
C TYR A 395 33.99 -39.35 7.37
N ASP A 396 34.25 -39.37 6.06
CA ASP A 396 33.30 -39.87 5.06
C ASP A 396 33.05 -41.37 5.27
N GLU A 397 34.09 -42.11 5.64
CA GLU A 397 34.02 -43.50 6.03
C GLU A 397 33.13 -43.72 7.25
N TYR A 398 33.41 -43.05 8.37
CA TYR A 398 32.62 -43.25 9.60
C TYR A 398 31.16 -42.77 9.47
N HIS A 399 30.92 -41.61 8.82
CA HIS A 399 29.58 -40.99 8.78
C HIS A 399 28.74 -41.34 7.55
N ASN A 400 29.34 -41.42 6.36
CA ASN A 400 28.61 -41.45 5.10
C ASN A 400 28.60 -42.83 4.43
N ILE A 401 29.69 -43.60 4.56
CA ILE A 401 29.94 -44.84 3.81
C ILE A 401 29.86 -46.06 4.75
N THR A 402 30.18 -45.88 6.03
CA THR A 402 30.22 -46.87 7.12
C THR A 402 31.25 -48.00 6.96
N THR A 403 32.33 -47.70 6.24
CA THR A 403 33.58 -48.50 6.17
C THR A 403 34.42 -48.32 7.44
N ASP A 404 35.47 -49.13 7.62
CA ASP A 404 36.41 -48.99 8.76
C ASP A 404 37.57 -48.05 8.37
N PRO A 405 37.71 -46.84 8.96
CA PRO A 405 38.75 -45.84 8.63
C PRO A 405 40.22 -46.26 8.84
N PHE A 406 40.44 -47.53 9.16
CA PHE A 406 41.73 -48.14 9.42
C PHE A 406 41.97 -49.40 8.57
N ASP A 407 41.05 -49.76 7.67
CA ASP A 407 41.04 -51.00 6.88
C ASP A 407 40.29 -50.83 5.53
N GLY A 408 40.83 -50.00 4.62
CA GLY A 408 40.26 -49.65 3.30
C GLY A 408 40.19 -50.77 2.25
N ASP A 409 39.56 -51.87 2.64
CA ASP A 409 39.06 -53.06 1.91
C ASP A 409 38.13 -53.74 2.95
N THR A 410 37.06 -53.03 3.35
CA THR A 410 36.24 -53.30 4.55
C THR A 410 35.58 -54.68 4.50
N ASP A 411 35.35 -55.21 3.31
CA ASP A 411 34.66 -56.49 3.09
C ASP A 411 35.54 -57.68 2.67
N ASP A 412 36.87 -57.48 2.60
CA ASP A 412 37.91 -58.45 2.23
C ASP A 412 37.81 -58.98 0.76
N ASP A 413 37.20 -58.27 -0.20
CA ASP A 413 37.10 -58.72 -1.61
C ASP A 413 38.35 -58.43 -2.46
N GLY A 414 39.12 -57.39 -2.12
CA GLY A 414 40.32 -56.96 -2.84
C GLY A 414 40.18 -55.69 -3.70
N LEU A 415 39.00 -55.10 -3.78
CA LEU A 415 38.80 -53.69 -4.14
C LEU A 415 39.00 -52.81 -2.88
N PRO A 416 39.65 -51.63 -3.00
CA PRO A 416 39.64 -50.66 -1.93
C PRO A 416 38.30 -49.93 -1.86
N ASP A 417 37.79 -49.69 -0.66
CA ASP A 417 36.51 -49.02 -0.39
C ASP A 417 36.36 -47.69 -1.17
N GLY A 418 37.44 -46.91 -1.24
CA GLY A 418 37.51 -45.65 -1.97
C GLY A 418 37.55 -45.79 -3.47
N MET A 419 37.95 -46.93 -4.02
CA MET A 419 37.81 -47.24 -5.44
C MET A 419 36.36 -47.58 -5.76
N GLU A 420 35.73 -48.42 -4.95
CA GLU A 420 34.32 -48.75 -5.08
C GLU A 420 33.45 -47.51 -4.96
N TYR A 421 33.56 -46.76 -3.87
CA TYR A 421 32.71 -45.59 -3.63
C TYR A 421 32.92 -44.46 -4.65
N ASN A 422 34.17 -44.11 -4.98
CA ASN A 422 34.44 -42.98 -5.88
C ASN A 422 34.35 -43.33 -7.38
N GLU A 423 34.72 -44.54 -7.80
CA GLU A 423 34.79 -44.93 -9.21
C GLU A 423 33.62 -45.86 -9.62
N TYR A 424 33.23 -46.82 -8.76
CA TYR A 424 32.36 -47.94 -9.16
C TYR A 424 30.95 -47.96 -8.53
N ALA A 425 30.63 -47.11 -7.56
CA ALA A 425 29.30 -47.02 -6.95
C ALA A 425 28.19 -46.63 -7.96
N SER A 426 28.58 -46.01 -9.08
CA SER A 426 27.65 -45.72 -10.19
C SER A 426 27.30 -46.95 -11.04
N LEU A 427 28.10 -48.01 -10.94
CA LEU A 427 27.92 -49.29 -11.62
C LEU A 427 27.21 -50.32 -10.72
N GLY A 428 27.49 -50.30 -9.42
CA GLY A 428 26.78 -51.13 -8.45
C GLY A 428 27.59 -51.60 -7.25
N ALA A 429 28.90 -51.35 -7.24
CA ALA A 429 29.79 -51.65 -6.12
C ALA A 429 29.35 -50.96 -4.82
N ASP A 430 29.60 -51.62 -3.69
CA ASP A 430 29.19 -51.20 -2.35
C ASP A 430 30.24 -51.74 -1.34
N PRO A 431 31.12 -50.88 -0.77
CA PRO A 431 32.27 -51.25 0.10
C PRO A 431 32.01 -52.16 1.32
N LEU A 432 30.76 -52.57 1.51
CA LEU A 432 30.28 -53.39 2.62
C LEU A 432 29.75 -54.75 2.15
N ILE A 433 29.81 -55.04 0.84
CA ILE A 433 29.17 -56.18 0.18
C ILE A 433 30.10 -56.76 -0.91
N PRO A 434 30.79 -57.90 -0.63
CA PRO A 434 31.84 -58.40 -1.51
C PRO A 434 31.36 -58.60 -2.95
N ASP A 435 31.97 -57.88 -3.88
CA ASP A 435 31.67 -57.92 -5.29
C ASP A 435 32.28 -59.19 -5.91
N ALA A 436 31.42 -59.95 -6.60
CA ALA A 436 31.85 -61.16 -7.28
C ALA A 436 32.51 -60.83 -8.63
N ASP A 437 33.64 -61.49 -8.89
CA ASP A 437 34.13 -61.87 -10.23
C ASP A 437 33.84 -63.38 -10.35
N ALA A 438 32.66 -63.73 -10.89
CA ALA A 438 32.14 -65.09 -10.77
C ALA A 438 32.77 -66.09 -11.75
N ASP A 439 33.26 -65.63 -12.90
CA ASP A 439 33.96 -66.45 -13.90
C ASP A 439 35.51 -66.39 -13.82
N SER A 440 36.05 -65.44 -13.02
CA SER A 440 37.48 -65.23 -12.74
C SER A 440 38.30 -64.67 -13.90
N ASP A 441 37.75 -63.73 -14.67
CA ASP A 441 38.46 -63.03 -15.74
C ASP A 441 39.18 -61.73 -15.31
N GLY A 442 38.80 -61.18 -14.16
CA GLY A 442 39.35 -59.94 -13.59
C GLY A 442 38.48 -58.69 -13.76
N TRP A 443 37.25 -58.82 -14.24
CA TRP A 443 36.19 -57.82 -14.11
C TRP A 443 35.16 -58.28 -13.07
N TYR A 444 34.62 -57.33 -12.33
CA TYR A 444 33.60 -57.60 -11.30
C TYR A 444 32.19 -57.47 -11.92
N TRP A 445 31.18 -58.10 -11.32
CA TRP A 445 29.82 -58.18 -11.85
C TRP A 445 29.15 -56.86 -12.23
N PHE A 446 29.61 -55.74 -11.67
CA PHE A 446 29.12 -54.39 -11.97
C PHE A 446 29.84 -53.74 -13.17
N GLN A 447 31.06 -54.17 -13.47
CA GLN A 447 31.81 -53.80 -14.68
C GLN A 447 31.44 -54.71 -15.85
N ASP A 448 31.21 -56.00 -15.57
CA ASP A 448 30.94 -56.98 -16.61
C ASP A 448 29.51 -56.93 -17.14
N CYS A 449 29.33 -57.19 -18.44
CA CYS A 449 28.01 -57.33 -19.05
C CYS A 449 27.43 -58.75 -18.93
N ASP A 450 28.23 -59.74 -18.49
CA ASP A 450 27.84 -61.13 -18.24
C ASP A 450 28.87 -61.89 -17.36
N ASP A 451 28.98 -61.53 -16.08
CA ASP A 451 29.85 -62.11 -15.01
C ASP A 451 29.88 -63.65 -14.89
N ASP A 452 28.97 -64.37 -15.55
CA ASP A 452 28.93 -65.84 -15.66
C ASP A 452 29.67 -66.40 -16.92
N ASP A 453 30.21 -65.55 -17.82
CA ASP A 453 30.74 -65.91 -19.15
C ASP A 453 32.08 -65.24 -19.51
N PHE A 454 33.19 -65.89 -19.12
CA PHE A 454 34.59 -65.47 -19.31
C PHE A 454 34.99 -64.99 -20.71
N ASP A 455 34.20 -65.24 -21.76
CA ASP A 455 34.45 -64.70 -23.11
C ASP A 455 33.79 -63.33 -23.37
N ARG A 456 33.06 -62.75 -22.40
CA ARG A 456 32.41 -61.42 -22.45
C ARG A 456 32.95 -60.56 -21.31
N SER A 457 33.39 -59.34 -21.59
CA SER A 457 33.81 -58.32 -20.59
C SER A 457 34.24 -57.03 -21.30
N PRO A 458 34.22 -55.87 -20.62
CA PRO A 458 34.78 -54.63 -21.15
C PRO A 458 36.13 -54.79 -21.87
N PHE A 459 36.20 -54.31 -23.12
CA PHE A 459 37.42 -54.25 -23.95
C PHE A 459 38.02 -55.60 -24.42
N LYS A 460 37.33 -56.75 -24.30
CA LYS A 460 37.74 -58.00 -24.97
C LYS A 460 37.48 -57.90 -26.48
N PRO A 461 38.46 -58.15 -27.37
CA PRO A 461 38.20 -58.08 -28.81
C PRO A 461 37.12 -59.08 -29.26
N GLU A 462 36.20 -58.63 -30.12
CA GLU A 462 35.14 -59.43 -30.70
C GLU A 462 35.65 -60.68 -31.44
N VAL A 463 34.84 -61.74 -31.40
CA VAL A 463 35.07 -63.00 -32.09
C VAL A 463 33.76 -63.47 -32.71
N LEU A 464 33.71 -63.56 -34.05
CA LEU A 464 32.57 -63.95 -34.89
C LEU A 464 31.79 -65.20 -34.42
N ASP A 465 30.99 -65.02 -33.36
CA ASP A 465 30.30 -66.06 -32.60
C ASP A 465 28.90 -65.66 -32.11
N ALA A 466 28.47 -64.43 -32.45
CA ALA A 466 27.21 -63.79 -32.07
C ALA A 466 27.03 -63.46 -30.58
N LYS A 467 28.13 -63.36 -29.81
CA LYS A 467 28.17 -62.63 -28.54
C LYS A 467 28.58 -61.18 -28.77
N ASP A 468 28.27 -60.36 -27.78
CA ASP A 468 28.88 -59.05 -27.53
C ASP A 468 30.02 -59.37 -26.54
N ASN A 469 31.24 -59.52 -27.04
CA ASN A 469 32.42 -59.89 -26.24
C ASN A 469 33.00 -58.68 -25.51
N ASP A 470 33.02 -57.50 -26.14
CA ASP A 470 33.67 -56.28 -25.62
C ASP A 470 32.77 -55.41 -24.71
N CYS A 471 31.48 -55.74 -24.62
CA CYS A 471 30.44 -55.07 -23.84
C CYS A 471 30.05 -53.65 -24.32
N ASP A 472 30.37 -53.23 -25.56
CA ASP A 472 29.91 -51.94 -26.11
C ASP A 472 28.42 -51.92 -26.53
N GLY A 473 27.78 -53.10 -26.59
CA GLY A 473 26.37 -53.27 -26.94
C GLY A 473 26.10 -53.44 -28.44
N VAL A 474 27.13 -53.53 -29.26
CA VAL A 474 27.10 -54.11 -30.61
C VAL A 474 27.62 -55.55 -30.52
N VAL A 475 27.48 -56.32 -31.60
CA VAL A 475 27.86 -57.74 -31.70
C VAL A 475 28.67 -57.86 -32.97
N ASP A 476 29.87 -58.41 -32.88
CA ASP A 476 30.77 -58.69 -34.00
C ASP A 476 31.08 -57.46 -34.89
N GLU A 477 31.14 -56.25 -34.34
CA GLU A 477 31.31 -55.00 -35.11
C GLU A 477 32.69 -54.78 -35.73
N ASP A 478 33.74 -55.36 -35.13
CA ASP A 478 35.06 -55.52 -35.75
C ASP A 478 34.99 -56.26 -37.12
N PHE A 479 33.91 -56.98 -37.40
CA PHE A 479 33.65 -57.73 -38.65
C PHE A 479 32.70 -57.01 -39.63
N PHE A 480 32.17 -55.81 -39.31
CA PHE A 480 31.23 -55.08 -40.18
C PHE A 480 31.84 -54.54 -41.48
N GLU A 481 33.14 -54.24 -41.48
CA GLU A 481 33.88 -53.76 -42.67
C GLU A 481 34.95 -54.75 -43.16
N LEU A 482 35.02 -55.94 -42.54
CA LEU A 482 35.94 -57.01 -42.95
C LEU A 482 35.30 -57.84 -44.07
N ASP A 483 36.06 -58.10 -45.12
CA ASP A 483 35.74 -58.95 -46.27
C ASP A 483 36.95 -59.89 -46.42
N SER A 484 36.89 -61.04 -45.75
CA SER A 484 38.03 -61.92 -45.49
C SER A 484 38.45 -62.74 -46.72
N ASP A 485 37.53 -63.09 -47.61
CA ASP A 485 37.79 -63.87 -48.82
C ASP A 485 37.77 -63.05 -50.14
N GLY A 486 37.22 -61.84 -50.12
CA GLY A 486 37.26 -60.87 -51.21
C GLY A 486 36.13 -60.99 -52.22
N ASP A 487 35.02 -61.64 -51.86
CA ASP A 487 33.87 -61.84 -52.73
C ASP A 487 32.93 -60.62 -52.81
N GLY A 488 33.02 -59.73 -51.82
CA GLY A 488 32.28 -58.47 -51.73
C GLY A 488 31.08 -58.47 -50.77
N LEU A 489 30.82 -59.56 -50.03
CA LEU A 489 30.12 -59.53 -48.75
C LEU A 489 31.06 -59.08 -47.62
N TYR A 490 30.51 -58.81 -46.43
CA TYR A 490 31.31 -58.59 -45.23
C TYR A 490 31.12 -59.76 -44.28
N ASP A 491 32.16 -60.16 -43.54
CA ASP A 491 32.16 -61.32 -42.64
C ASP A 491 30.95 -61.34 -41.68
N TYR A 492 30.55 -60.17 -41.17
CA TYR A 492 29.34 -60.02 -40.37
C TYR A 492 28.04 -60.26 -41.17
N GLU A 493 27.93 -59.70 -42.38
CA GLU A 493 26.77 -59.88 -43.27
C GLU A 493 26.58 -61.36 -43.62
N GLU A 494 27.70 -62.03 -43.88
CA GLU A 494 27.79 -63.46 -44.14
C GLU A 494 27.35 -64.32 -42.97
N TYR A 495 27.95 -64.13 -41.79
CA TYR A 495 27.67 -64.96 -40.63
C TYR A 495 26.25 -64.76 -40.07
N HIS A 496 25.80 -63.50 -39.95
CA HIS A 496 24.53 -63.17 -39.27
C HIS A 496 23.31 -63.17 -40.19
N ASN A 497 23.43 -62.64 -41.41
CA ASN A 497 22.26 -62.43 -42.29
C ASN A 497 22.11 -63.51 -43.36
N ILE A 498 23.22 -64.02 -43.89
CA ILE A 498 23.26 -64.88 -45.08
C ILE A 498 23.52 -66.35 -44.69
N THR A 499 24.20 -66.58 -43.57
CA THR A 499 24.71 -67.89 -43.10
C THR A 499 25.67 -68.59 -44.07
N SER A 500 26.29 -67.83 -44.99
CA SER A 500 27.48 -68.24 -45.74
C SER A 500 28.70 -68.36 -44.82
N ASN A 501 29.84 -68.78 -45.36
CA ASN A 501 31.08 -68.95 -44.62
C ASN A 501 32.07 -67.83 -44.97
N PRO A 502 32.30 -66.85 -44.08
CA PRO A 502 33.18 -65.68 -44.29
C PRO A 502 34.63 -65.95 -44.74
N GLY A 503 35.07 -67.20 -44.74
CA GLY A 503 36.39 -67.61 -45.22
C GLY A 503 36.37 -68.28 -46.60
N LEU A 504 35.23 -68.32 -47.30
CA LEU A 504 35.00 -69.04 -48.54
C LEU A 504 34.04 -68.27 -49.48
N ALA A 505 34.63 -67.59 -50.47
CA ALA A 505 33.96 -66.82 -51.53
C ALA A 505 33.05 -67.63 -52.51
N ASP A 506 32.61 -68.82 -52.12
CA ASP A 506 31.78 -69.79 -52.84
C ASP A 506 31.46 -70.91 -51.82
N SER A 507 30.46 -70.68 -50.98
CA SER A 507 30.15 -71.50 -49.80
C SER A 507 29.56 -72.87 -50.14
N ASP A 508 28.79 -72.98 -51.22
CA ASP A 508 28.19 -74.25 -51.67
C ASP A 508 28.95 -74.95 -52.80
N SER A 509 29.92 -74.27 -53.43
CA SER A 509 30.75 -74.76 -54.51
C SER A 509 30.03 -75.02 -55.84
N ASP A 510 28.98 -74.27 -56.17
CA ASP A 510 28.35 -74.26 -57.51
C ASP A 510 29.14 -73.48 -58.56
N GLY A 511 30.00 -72.54 -58.13
CA GLY A 511 30.89 -71.74 -58.97
C GLY A 511 30.41 -70.31 -59.24
N MET A 512 29.28 -69.91 -58.66
CA MET A 512 28.97 -68.53 -58.33
C MET A 512 29.70 -68.16 -57.01
N SER A 513 29.80 -66.87 -56.68
CA SER A 513 30.31 -66.44 -55.38
C SER A 513 29.17 -65.91 -54.55
N ASP A 514 29.23 -66.06 -53.23
CA ASP A 514 28.13 -65.76 -52.32
C ASP A 514 27.64 -64.30 -52.49
N GLY A 515 28.58 -63.36 -52.62
CA GLY A 515 28.35 -61.95 -52.93
C GLY A 515 27.90 -61.67 -54.36
N HIS A 516 28.17 -62.55 -55.32
CA HIS A 516 27.55 -62.47 -56.64
C HIS A 516 26.09 -62.92 -56.58
N GLU A 517 25.82 -64.01 -55.84
CA GLU A 517 24.47 -64.52 -55.67
C GLU A 517 23.57 -63.52 -54.94
N VAL A 518 23.99 -63.06 -53.76
CA VAL A 518 23.20 -62.14 -52.93
C VAL A 518 23.03 -60.76 -53.60
N LYS A 519 24.06 -60.25 -54.31
CA LYS A 519 24.04 -58.87 -54.85
C LYS A 519 23.67 -58.78 -56.33
N VAL A 520 23.58 -59.88 -57.07
CA VAL A 520 23.26 -59.87 -58.51
C VAL A 520 22.06 -60.75 -58.89
N THR A 521 22.01 -62.02 -58.50
CA THR A 521 20.93 -62.95 -58.90
C THR A 521 19.78 -62.99 -57.92
N GLY A 522 20.06 -62.83 -56.63
CA GLY A 522 19.12 -63.09 -55.53
C GLY A 522 18.95 -64.58 -55.21
N SER A 523 19.89 -65.44 -55.64
CA SER A 523 19.93 -66.85 -55.24
C SER A 523 20.47 -67.02 -53.81
N ASP A 524 20.37 -68.24 -53.29
CA ASP A 524 20.70 -68.60 -51.90
C ASP A 524 22.11 -69.21 -51.86
N PRO A 525 23.13 -68.51 -51.34
CA PRO A 525 24.55 -68.85 -51.53
C PRO A 525 25.05 -70.07 -50.74
N VAL A 526 24.15 -70.73 -50.01
CA VAL A 526 24.41 -72.03 -49.37
C VAL A 526 23.64 -73.17 -50.05
N LYS A 527 23.06 -72.94 -51.23
CA LYS A 527 22.09 -73.83 -51.90
C LYS A 527 22.23 -73.87 -53.43
N PHE A 528 23.29 -74.54 -53.86
CA PHE A 528 23.66 -74.97 -55.22
C PHE A 528 22.55 -74.84 -56.26
N ASN A 529 22.74 -73.93 -57.22
CA ASN A 529 21.83 -73.65 -58.31
C ASN A 529 22.13 -74.54 -59.53
N PHE A 530 21.15 -74.74 -60.41
CA PHE A 530 21.31 -75.61 -61.58
C PHE A 530 20.80 -74.92 -62.86
N ASP A 531 21.56 -75.07 -63.94
CA ASP A 531 21.07 -74.98 -65.33
C ASP A 531 21.11 -76.43 -65.86
N ARG A 532 19.95 -77.06 -66.06
CA ARG A 532 19.87 -78.51 -66.37
C ARG A 532 19.57 -78.85 -67.81
N ASP A 533 18.99 -77.95 -68.59
CA ASP A 533 18.78 -78.14 -70.03
C ASP A 533 19.79 -77.42 -70.93
N GLU A 534 20.73 -76.68 -70.32
CA GLU A 534 21.87 -75.97 -70.95
C GLU A 534 21.43 -74.82 -71.87
N ASP A 535 20.28 -74.18 -71.60
CA ASP A 535 19.79 -73.04 -72.39
C ASP A 535 20.41 -71.68 -72.00
N GLY A 536 20.92 -71.57 -70.76
CA GLY A 536 21.64 -70.43 -70.22
C GLY A 536 20.94 -69.66 -69.09
N PHE A 537 19.75 -70.09 -68.68
CA PHE A 537 19.08 -69.65 -67.46
C PHE A 537 19.22 -70.71 -66.34
N TYR A 538 19.09 -70.30 -65.07
CA TYR A 538 19.18 -71.20 -63.91
C TYR A 538 17.79 -71.54 -63.34
N ASP A 539 17.72 -72.53 -62.45
CA ASP A 539 16.49 -73.06 -61.83
C ASP A 539 15.72 -72.07 -60.91
N PHE A 540 16.20 -70.84 -60.78
CA PHE A 540 15.51 -69.70 -60.16
C PHE A 540 15.07 -68.62 -61.16
N GLU A 541 15.56 -68.65 -62.40
CA GLU A 541 15.16 -67.76 -63.51
C GLU A 541 14.10 -68.42 -64.40
N ASP A 542 14.13 -69.75 -64.54
CA ASP A 542 13.15 -70.52 -65.31
C ASP A 542 11.94 -71.00 -64.50
N CYS A 543 10.79 -71.01 -65.16
CA CYS A 543 9.57 -71.62 -64.65
C CYS A 543 9.62 -73.17 -64.71
N GLU A 544 10.42 -73.74 -65.62
CA GLU A 544 10.64 -75.18 -65.77
C GLU A 544 12.00 -75.46 -66.45
N ASP A 545 13.08 -75.46 -65.65
CA ASP A 545 14.52 -75.83 -65.92
C ASP A 545 14.77 -77.21 -66.60
N LEU A 546 13.73 -77.84 -67.16
CA LEU A 546 13.81 -79.09 -67.91
C LEU A 546 13.29 -78.95 -69.36
N VAL A 547 12.97 -77.73 -69.80
CA VAL A 547 12.33 -77.42 -71.07
C VAL A 547 12.91 -76.14 -71.68
N ASP A 548 13.86 -76.32 -72.61
CA ASP A 548 14.61 -75.32 -73.42
C ASP A 548 13.79 -74.31 -74.26
N THR A 549 12.48 -74.23 -74.03
CA THR A 549 11.54 -73.31 -74.66
C THR A 549 10.63 -72.57 -73.67
N ILE A 550 10.82 -72.73 -72.36
CA ILE A 550 10.04 -72.08 -71.30
C ILE A 550 11.03 -71.32 -70.40
N ASN A 551 11.37 -70.10 -70.83
CA ASN A 551 12.39 -69.25 -70.21
C ASN A 551 12.07 -67.76 -70.45
N PRO A 552 12.67 -66.82 -69.70
CA PRO A 552 12.35 -65.39 -69.79
C PRO A 552 12.54 -64.70 -71.17
N ASP A 553 13.20 -65.35 -72.13
CA ASP A 553 13.47 -64.83 -73.48
C ASP A 553 12.63 -65.53 -74.59
N ALA A 554 11.68 -66.40 -74.20
CA ALA A 554 10.86 -67.20 -75.10
C ALA A 554 9.79 -66.38 -75.89
N ILE A 555 9.01 -67.07 -76.73
CA ILE A 555 7.93 -66.45 -77.52
C ILE A 555 6.64 -67.26 -77.34
N GLU A 556 5.66 -66.60 -76.73
CA GLU A 556 4.36 -67.15 -76.38
C GLU A 556 3.63 -67.88 -77.53
N ALA A 557 3.15 -69.09 -77.25
CA ALA A 557 2.32 -69.89 -78.12
C ALA A 557 0.97 -70.21 -77.47
N TRP A 558 -0.14 -70.16 -78.23
CA TRP A 558 -1.50 -70.41 -77.69
C TRP A 558 -1.69 -71.88 -77.29
N ASN A 559 -1.20 -72.23 -76.11
CA ASN A 559 -0.88 -73.58 -75.68
C ASN A 559 -1.35 -73.87 -74.24
N GLY A 560 -1.65 -72.84 -73.43
CA GLY A 560 -2.10 -72.94 -72.03
C GLY A 560 -0.98 -72.90 -70.97
N TRP A 561 0.24 -72.52 -71.35
CA TRP A 561 1.40 -72.28 -70.49
C TRP A 561 1.83 -70.82 -70.60
N ASP A 562 2.66 -70.39 -69.66
CA ASP A 562 3.39 -69.12 -69.65
C ASP A 562 4.77 -69.48 -70.22
N ASP A 563 5.00 -69.22 -71.51
CA ASP A 563 6.24 -69.66 -72.18
C ASP A 563 7.39 -68.68 -71.87
N ASP A 564 7.11 -67.37 -71.74
CA ASP A 564 8.12 -66.31 -71.46
C ASP A 564 8.28 -65.93 -69.97
N CYS A 565 7.72 -66.74 -69.06
CA CYS A 565 7.88 -66.61 -67.61
C CYS A 565 7.47 -65.25 -67.02
N ASN A 566 6.46 -64.61 -67.60
CA ASN A 566 6.02 -63.27 -67.20
C ASN A 566 4.85 -63.24 -66.19
N ASP A 567 4.46 -64.40 -65.65
CA ASP A 567 3.28 -64.70 -64.83
C ASP A 567 1.93 -64.60 -65.59
N VAL A 568 1.91 -64.54 -66.94
CA VAL A 568 0.68 -64.33 -67.75
C VAL A 568 0.56 -65.30 -68.93
N VAL A 569 0.00 -66.48 -68.65
CA VAL A 569 -0.37 -67.53 -69.62
C VAL A 569 -1.12 -67.02 -70.88
N ASP A 570 -0.62 -67.41 -72.04
CA ASP A 570 -1.11 -67.10 -73.39
C ASP A 570 -1.25 -65.57 -73.65
N ASP A 571 -0.31 -64.77 -73.16
CA ASP A 571 -0.18 -63.33 -73.40
C ASP A 571 0.22 -62.98 -74.87
N ALA A 572 0.33 -61.70 -75.25
CA ALA A 572 0.85 -61.16 -76.53
C ALA A 572 0.23 -61.65 -77.87
N LEU A 573 -0.72 -62.59 -77.85
CA LEU A 573 -1.27 -63.30 -79.01
C LEU A 573 -2.48 -62.59 -79.65
N ASP A 574 -2.42 -62.30 -80.96
CA ASP A 574 -3.61 -61.88 -81.74
C ASP A 574 -4.50 -63.09 -82.09
N ARG A 575 -5.31 -63.49 -81.11
CA ARG A 575 -6.30 -64.57 -81.20
C ARG A 575 -7.32 -64.40 -82.35
N ARG A 576 -7.47 -63.21 -82.96
CA ARG A 576 -8.41 -63.01 -84.09
C ARG A 576 -7.93 -63.68 -85.38
N ASP A 577 -6.63 -63.72 -85.59
CA ASP A 577 -6.01 -64.35 -86.77
C ASP A 577 -5.80 -65.87 -86.57
N LEU A 578 -5.93 -66.36 -85.32
CA LEU A 578 -5.82 -67.79 -84.96
C LEU A 578 -7.16 -68.54 -85.09
N VAL A 579 -8.31 -67.87 -84.91
CA VAL A 579 -9.66 -68.48 -84.97
C VAL A 579 -10.21 -68.51 -86.41
N THR A 580 -10.68 -69.68 -86.86
CA THR A 580 -11.23 -69.86 -88.22
C THR A 580 -12.77 -69.90 -88.21
N THR A 581 -13.43 -69.13 -89.07
CA THR A 581 -14.91 -68.98 -89.12
C THR A 581 -15.56 -69.33 -90.46
N GLU A 582 -16.83 -69.78 -90.42
CA GLU A 582 -17.68 -69.99 -91.59
C GLU A 582 -19.12 -69.48 -91.32
N PRO A 583 -19.67 -68.56 -92.13
CA PRO A 583 -18.99 -67.77 -93.16
C PRO A 583 -17.90 -66.86 -92.55
N ASN A 584 -16.97 -66.40 -93.38
CA ASN A 584 -15.88 -65.55 -92.94
C ASN A 584 -16.42 -64.18 -92.44
N PHE A 585 -16.05 -63.78 -91.22
CA PHE A 585 -16.55 -62.56 -90.58
C PHE A 585 -16.01 -61.24 -91.17
N HIS A 586 -14.91 -61.28 -91.93
CA HIS A 586 -14.31 -60.09 -92.57
C HIS A 586 -15.07 -59.58 -93.82
N ILE A 587 -16.17 -60.23 -94.21
CA ILE A 587 -16.98 -59.84 -95.38
C ILE A 587 -18.44 -59.63 -94.99
N VAL A 588 -19.07 -58.61 -95.58
CA VAL A 588 -20.50 -58.34 -95.40
C VAL A 588 -21.31 -59.45 -96.07
N HIS A 589 -22.16 -60.13 -95.31
CA HIS A 589 -22.99 -61.22 -95.80
C HIS A 589 -24.43 -60.79 -95.98
N SER A 590 -24.95 -60.82 -97.21
CA SER A 590 -26.39 -60.60 -97.42
C SER A 590 -27.19 -61.77 -96.84
N TRP A 591 -28.29 -61.46 -96.13
CA TRP A 591 -29.21 -62.44 -95.56
C TRP A 591 -30.66 -61.99 -95.80
N ASP A 592 -31.37 -62.74 -96.64
CA ASP A 592 -32.83 -62.62 -96.76
C ASP A 592 -33.46 -63.27 -95.53
N ALA A 593 -33.75 -62.44 -94.52
CA ALA A 593 -34.31 -62.88 -93.25
C ALA A 593 -35.67 -63.58 -93.40
N VAL A 594 -36.42 -63.38 -94.49
CA VAL A 594 -37.74 -63.96 -94.72
C VAL A 594 -37.64 -65.35 -95.37
N ASN A 595 -36.61 -65.60 -96.18
CA ASN A 595 -36.49 -66.85 -96.95
C ASN A 595 -35.36 -67.79 -96.49
N ASP A 596 -34.25 -67.25 -95.97
CA ASP A 596 -33.02 -68.02 -95.72
C ASP A 596 -32.72 -68.26 -94.23
N THR A 597 -32.05 -69.36 -93.92
CA THR A 597 -31.55 -69.68 -92.57
C THR A 597 -30.11 -69.18 -92.42
N LEU A 598 -29.84 -68.34 -91.43
CA LEU A 598 -28.49 -67.91 -91.10
C LEU A 598 -27.81 -68.98 -90.23
N VAL A 599 -26.58 -69.37 -90.60
CA VAL A 599 -25.71 -70.24 -89.82
C VAL A 599 -24.33 -69.60 -89.71
N LEU A 600 -23.82 -69.45 -88.49
CA LEU A 600 -22.47 -68.93 -88.22
C LEU A 600 -21.72 -69.96 -87.35
N THR A 601 -20.44 -70.24 -87.64
CA THR A 601 -19.62 -71.23 -86.93
C THR A 601 -18.18 -70.76 -86.76
N MET A 602 -17.54 -71.12 -85.63
CA MET A 602 -16.11 -70.90 -85.36
C MET A 602 -15.36 -72.19 -85.00
N SER A 603 -14.05 -72.20 -85.24
CA SER A 603 -13.16 -73.36 -85.10
C SER A 603 -11.70 -72.93 -84.89
N ALA A 604 -10.78 -73.88 -84.73
CA ALA A 604 -9.33 -73.69 -84.48
C ALA A 604 -8.93 -73.15 -83.08
N ILE A 605 -9.85 -73.07 -82.12
CA ILE A 605 -9.50 -72.90 -80.69
C ILE A 605 -8.93 -74.24 -80.15
N PRO A 606 -7.73 -74.28 -79.53
CA PRO A 606 -7.14 -75.50 -78.97
C PRO A 606 -8.02 -76.19 -77.93
N SER A 607 -7.88 -77.51 -77.75
CA SER A 607 -8.71 -78.27 -76.79
C SER A 607 -8.22 -78.23 -75.34
N GLN A 608 -6.99 -77.77 -75.12
CA GLN A 608 -6.39 -77.54 -73.80
C GLN A 608 -6.72 -76.16 -73.21
N VAL A 609 -7.34 -75.29 -73.99
CA VAL A 609 -7.65 -73.89 -73.70
C VAL A 609 -9.14 -73.77 -73.34
N GLU A 610 -9.49 -73.32 -72.12
CA GLU A 610 -10.88 -73.26 -71.62
C GLU A 610 -11.60 -71.95 -72.01
N ALA A 611 -11.88 -71.80 -73.30
CA ALA A 611 -12.51 -70.59 -73.84
C ALA A 611 -14.05 -70.54 -73.64
N GLY A 612 -14.53 -69.50 -72.96
CA GLY A 612 -15.96 -69.16 -72.84
C GLY A 612 -16.47 -68.36 -74.03
N ILE A 613 -17.55 -68.82 -74.70
CA ILE A 613 -18.09 -68.20 -75.92
C ILE A 613 -19.53 -67.71 -75.70
N SER A 614 -19.81 -66.47 -76.09
CA SER A 614 -21.16 -65.88 -76.06
C SER A 614 -21.49 -65.16 -77.37
N TRP A 615 -22.78 -65.10 -77.73
CA TRP A 615 -23.26 -64.56 -79.01
C TRP A 615 -24.32 -63.49 -78.84
N GLN A 616 -24.29 -62.46 -79.68
CA GLN A 616 -25.24 -61.34 -79.71
C GLN A 616 -25.62 -61.00 -81.16
N PHE A 617 -26.86 -60.58 -81.38
CA PHE A 617 -27.37 -60.05 -82.66
C PHE A 617 -27.86 -58.63 -82.40
N GLY A 618 -27.11 -57.63 -82.81
CA GLY A 618 -27.25 -56.27 -82.28
C GLY A 618 -27.15 -56.30 -80.74
N ASP A 619 -28.12 -55.69 -80.06
CA ASP A 619 -28.21 -55.70 -78.59
C ASP A 619 -28.84 -57.00 -78.02
N PHE A 620 -29.28 -57.94 -78.88
CA PHE A 620 -30.02 -59.14 -78.45
C PHE A 620 -29.09 -60.33 -78.20
N THR A 621 -28.97 -60.79 -76.96
CA THR A 621 -28.17 -61.98 -76.63
C THR A 621 -28.80 -63.26 -77.17
N LEU A 622 -28.06 -63.99 -78.01
CA LEU A 622 -28.47 -65.28 -78.55
C LEU A 622 -28.16 -66.39 -77.54
N THR A 623 -29.19 -67.13 -77.15
CA THR A 623 -29.09 -68.25 -76.19
C THR A 623 -29.77 -69.50 -76.74
N ASP A 624 -31.05 -69.41 -77.08
CA ASP A 624 -31.84 -70.51 -77.67
C ASP A 624 -31.37 -70.95 -79.08
N ASN A 625 -30.54 -70.13 -79.74
CA ASN A 625 -30.05 -70.33 -81.11
C ASN A 625 -28.63 -70.89 -81.21
N VAL A 626 -27.96 -71.14 -80.07
CA VAL A 626 -26.55 -71.56 -80.00
C VAL A 626 -26.43 -73.09 -79.85
N SER A 627 -25.38 -73.68 -80.41
CA SER A 627 -25.01 -75.08 -80.22
C SER A 627 -24.50 -75.37 -78.79
N SER A 628 -24.51 -76.64 -78.40
CA SER A 628 -24.09 -77.07 -77.04
C SER A 628 -22.61 -76.90 -76.73
N ASP A 629 -21.77 -76.70 -77.75
CA ASP A 629 -20.34 -76.38 -77.64
C ASP A 629 -20.07 -74.86 -77.75
N GLY A 630 -21.11 -74.03 -77.85
CA GLY A 630 -21.02 -72.57 -77.97
C GLY A 630 -20.50 -72.05 -79.32
N LYS A 631 -20.07 -72.92 -80.23
CA LYS A 631 -19.30 -72.54 -81.43
C LYS A 631 -20.14 -72.25 -82.68
N THR A 632 -21.43 -72.59 -82.68
CA THR A 632 -22.34 -72.40 -83.83
C THR A 632 -23.65 -71.72 -83.43
N VAL A 633 -24.12 -70.79 -84.26
CA VAL A 633 -25.44 -70.15 -84.18
C VAL A 633 -26.29 -70.51 -85.38
N VAL A 634 -27.58 -70.77 -85.17
CA VAL A 634 -28.58 -71.05 -86.24
C VAL A 634 -29.85 -70.23 -86.04
N ILE A 635 -30.16 -69.32 -86.98
CA ILE A 635 -31.38 -68.50 -86.99
C ILE A 635 -32.23 -68.88 -88.21
N ARG A 636 -33.48 -69.28 -87.97
CA ARG A 636 -34.44 -69.71 -89.00
C ARG A 636 -35.12 -68.50 -89.68
N PRO A 637 -35.77 -68.67 -90.84
CA PRO A 637 -36.46 -67.58 -91.53
C PRO A 637 -37.57 -66.97 -90.67
N ILE A 638 -37.77 -65.67 -90.84
CA ILE A 638 -38.48 -64.75 -89.95
C ILE A 638 -39.80 -64.28 -90.59
N ASP A 639 -40.89 -64.36 -89.83
CA ASP A 639 -42.21 -63.85 -90.22
C ASP A 639 -42.62 -62.66 -89.33
N CYS A 640 -42.54 -61.46 -89.92
CA CYS A 640 -42.88 -60.21 -89.25
C CYS A 640 -44.40 -59.93 -89.15
N GLU A 641 -45.25 -60.69 -89.84
CA GLU A 641 -46.71 -60.65 -89.60
C GLU A 641 -47.09 -61.55 -88.42
N ALA A 642 -46.45 -62.72 -88.28
CA ALA A 642 -46.71 -63.67 -87.20
C ALA A 642 -46.22 -63.18 -85.82
N ARG A 643 -45.06 -62.51 -85.77
CA ARG A 643 -44.38 -62.07 -84.53
C ARG A 643 -44.10 -63.23 -83.55
N ASP A 644 -43.81 -64.42 -84.08
CA ASP A 644 -43.47 -65.61 -83.30
C ASP A 644 -42.05 -65.52 -82.71
N GLY A 645 -41.94 -65.06 -81.46
CA GLY A 645 -40.69 -65.07 -80.68
C GLY A 645 -40.08 -63.67 -80.44
N THR A 646 -39.26 -63.55 -79.39
CA THR A 646 -38.64 -62.28 -78.97
C THR A 646 -37.60 -61.78 -79.97
N LEU A 647 -36.72 -62.65 -80.46
CA LEU A 647 -35.75 -62.32 -81.50
C LEU A 647 -36.44 -61.90 -82.81
N THR A 648 -37.50 -62.63 -83.22
CA THR A 648 -38.34 -62.29 -84.37
C THR A 648 -38.91 -60.87 -84.23
N ILE A 649 -39.50 -60.52 -83.08
CA ILE A 649 -40.03 -59.18 -82.82
C ILE A 649 -38.92 -58.12 -82.90
N TYR A 650 -37.76 -58.36 -82.27
CA TYR A 650 -36.62 -57.44 -82.29
C TYR A 650 -36.15 -57.14 -83.71
N LEU A 651 -35.88 -58.17 -84.51
CA LEU A 651 -35.40 -58.00 -85.89
C LEU A 651 -36.44 -57.35 -86.80
N CYS A 652 -37.72 -57.65 -86.60
CA CYS A 652 -38.81 -57.03 -87.34
C CYS A 652 -38.98 -55.53 -87.04
N ASP A 653 -38.81 -55.10 -85.78
CA ASP A 653 -38.94 -53.68 -85.41
C ASP A 653 -37.71 -52.84 -85.86
N GLN A 654 -36.55 -53.45 -86.15
CA GLN A 654 -35.35 -52.76 -86.69
C GLN A 654 -35.45 -52.43 -88.19
N GLY A 655 -36.04 -53.31 -89.00
CA GLY A 655 -36.16 -53.12 -90.46
C GLY A 655 -34.89 -53.41 -91.27
N SER A 656 -34.95 -53.12 -92.59
CA SER A 656 -33.93 -53.45 -93.59
C SER A 656 -32.70 -52.60 -93.35
N GLY A 657 -31.54 -53.24 -93.32
CA GLY A 657 -30.27 -52.56 -93.27
C GLY A 657 -29.16 -53.45 -92.74
N PRO A 658 -27.97 -52.85 -92.56
CA PRO A 658 -26.85 -53.52 -91.95
C PRO A 658 -27.20 -53.90 -90.51
N GLN A 659 -26.99 -55.17 -90.18
CA GLN A 659 -27.08 -55.75 -88.85
C GLN A 659 -25.73 -56.38 -88.50
N GLN A 660 -25.46 -56.58 -87.22
CA GLN A 660 -24.23 -57.22 -86.77
C GLN A 660 -24.55 -58.41 -85.87
N VAL A 661 -23.83 -59.50 -86.07
CA VAL A 661 -23.77 -60.62 -85.12
C VAL A 661 -22.38 -60.67 -84.55
N THR A 662 -22.27 -60.66 -83.23
CA THR A 662 -20.99 -60.64 -82.52
C THR A 662 -20.85 -61.89 -81.68
N ALA A 663 -19.72 -62.57 -81.81
CA ALA A 663 -19.28 -63.59 -80.87
C ALA A 663 -18.13 -63.06 -80.03
N THR A 664 -18.24 -63.20 -78.71
CA THR A 664 -17.22 -62.83 -77.75
C THR A 664 -16.65 -64.10 -77.14
N ILE A 665 -15.35 -64.32 -77.33
CA ILE A 665 -14.55 -65.41 -76.79
C ILE A 665 -13.74 -64.83 -75.62
N VAL A 666 -13.78 -65.47 -74.45
CA VAL A 666 -13.01 -65.09 -73.27
C VAL A 666 -12.16 -66.29 -72.85
N ASP A 667 -10.86 -66.07 -72.69
CA ASP A 667 -9.85 -67.10 -72.49
C ASP A 667 -8.61 -66.50 -71.80
N SER A 668 -8.04 -67.18 -70.80
CA SER A 668 -6.90 -66.68 -69.97
C SER A 668 -7.01 -65.19 -69.57
N GLY A 669 -8.23 -64.71 -69.27
CA GLY A 669 -8.52 -63.30 -68.96
C GLY A 669 -8.65 -62.36 -70.17
N PHE A 670 -8.12 -62.73 -71.34
CA PHE A 670 -8.22 -61.97 -72.58
C PHE A 670 -9.58 -62.14 -73.26
N THR A 671 -10.08 -61.07 -73.89
CA THR A 671 -11.39 -61.06 -74.59
C THR A 671 -11.21 -60.77 -76.07
N THR A 672 -11.57 -61.75 -76.91
CA THR A 672 -11.52 -61.67 -78.37
C THR A 672 -12.92 -61.53 -78.94
N VAL A 673 -13.14 -60.53 -79.80
CA VAL A 673 -14.46 -60.21 -80.38
C VAL A 673 -14.44 -60.39 -81.89
N LEU A 674 -15.34 -61.24 -82.39
CA LEU A 674 -15.56 -61.52 -83.81
C LEU A 674 -16.94 -60.97 -84.20
N THR A 675 -17.01 -60.11 -85.21
CA THR A 675 -18.27 -59.50 -85.66
C THR A 675 -18.50 -59.80 -87.14
N TRP A 676 -19.65 -60.40 -87.45
CA TRP A 676 -20.17 -60.60 -88.80
C TRP A 676 -21.08 -59.42 -89.15
N ASP A 677 -20.69 -58.65 -90.17
CA ASP A 677 -21.59 -57.68 -90.80
C ASP A 677 -22.59 -58.41 -91.72
N LEU A 678 -23.88 -58.22 -91.48
CA LEU A 678 -24.96 -58.77 -92.29
C LEU A 678 -25.72 -57.65 -92.99
N ASP A 679 -26.14 -57.83 -94.24
CA ASP A 679 -27.10 -56.95 -94.91
C ASP A 679 -28.47 -57.64 -94.92
N MET A 680 -29.35 -57.22 -94.01
CA MET A 680 -30.63 -57.86 -93.69
C MET A 680 -31.80 -57.09 -94.34
N ASP A 681 -32.78 -57.77 -94.95
CA ASP A 681 -33.94 -57.11 -95.60
C ASP A 681 -35.28 -57.36 -94.86
N VAL A 682 -35.92 -56.30 -94.31
CA VAL A 682 -37.13 -56.28 -93.43
C VAL A 682 -37.88 -54.91 -93.49
N TRP A 683 -39.21 -54.80 -93.63
CA TRP A 683 -39.85 -53.62 -94.30
C TRP A 683 -40.59 -52.52 -93.41
N ILE A 684 -40.03 -51.29 -93.11
CA ILE A 684 -40.59 -50.14 -92.23
C ILE A 684 -40.14 -48.63 -92.59
N PRO A 685 -40.83 -47.48 -92.18
CA PRO A 685 -40.50 -46.03 -92.49
C PRO A 685 -40.50 -44.87 -91.37
N PRO A 686 -40.07 -43.55 -91.60
CA PRO A 686 -39.65 -42.53 -90.55
C PRO A 686 -40.11 -40.98 -90.58
N PRO A 687 -39.79 -40.07 -89.56
CA PRO A 687 -40.19 -38.61 -89.38
C PRO A 687 -39.09 -37.46 -89.08
N THR A 688 -39.33 -36.36 -88.28
CA THR A 688 -38.77 -34.94 -88.46
C THR A 688 -38.06 -34.09 -87.30
N LEU A 689 -38.14 -32.72 -87.26
CA LEU A 689 -37.00 -31.75 -87.07
C LEU A 689 -36.76 -31.01 -85.71
N LEU A 690 -37.67 -30.98 -84.72
CA LEU A 690 -37.59 -30.06 -83.55
C LEU A 690 -36.33 -30.24 -82.68
N GLU A 691 -35.77 -31.44 -82.64
CA GLU A 691 -34.76 -31.90 -81.68
C GLU A 691 -33.37 -31.24 -81.87
N ARG A 692 -33.15 -30.50 -82.97
CA ARG A 692 -31.83 -29.94 -83.33
C ARG A 692 -31.40 -28.66 -82.59
N VAL A 693 -32.28 -27.97 -81.86
CA VAL A 693 -31.96 -26.63 -81.30
C VAL A 693 -31.41 -26.67 -79.86
N PHE A 694 -31.85 -27.63 -79.04
CA PHE A 694 -31.52 -27.65 -77.60
C PHE A 694 -30.04 -27.92 -77.29
N SER A 695 -29.30 -28.57 -78.20
CA SER A 695 -27.91 -28.99 -77.96
C SER A 695 -26.88 -27.84 -77.93
N PHE A 696 -27.19 -26.66 -78.47
CA PHE A 696 -26.20 -25.58 -78.62
C PHE A 696 -25.91 -24.80 -77.33
N ILE A 697 -26.93 -24.50 -76.53
CA ILE A 697 -26.82 -23.62 -75.35
C ILE A 697 -25.98 -24.25 -74.23
N VAL A 698 -26.01 -25.58 -74.12
CA VAL A 698 -25.29 -26.36 -73.09
C VAL A 698 -23.82 -26.61 -73.45
N SER A 699 -23.34 -26.10 -74.61
CA SER A 699 -21.96 -26.32 -75.05
C SER A 699 -20.95 -25.46 -74.27
N PRO A 700 -19.70 -25.92 -74.07
CA PRO A 700 -18.68 -25.21 -73.27
C PRO A 700 -18.41 -23.78 -73.76
N LEU A 701 -18.48 -23.56 -75.07
CA LEU A 701 -18.30 -22.26 -75.72
C LEU A 701 -19.42 -21.26 -75.37
N GLY A 702 -20.63 -21.74 -75.09
CA GLY A 702 -21.74 -20.90 -74.62
C GLY A 702 -21.55 -20.39 -73.20
N ILE A 703 -20.94 -21.20 -72.32
CA ILE A 703 -20.77 -20.88 -70.90
C ILE A 703 -19.76 -19.74 -70.70
N VAL A 704 -18.60 -19.79 -71.39
CA VAL A 704 -17.55 -18.76 -71.27
C VAL A 704 -18.07 -17.37 -71.66
N VAL A 705 -18.89 -17.27 -72.71
CA VAL A 705 -19.48 -16.00 -73.19
C VAL A 705 -20.40 -15.37 -72.13
N THR A 706 -21.09 -16.17 -71.32
CA THR A 706 -22.02 -15.65 -70.29
C THR A 706 -21.30 -15.12 -69.05
N LEU A 707 -20.15 -15.68 -68.65
CA LEU A 707 -19.43 -15.25 -67.44
C LEU A 707 -18.72 -13.90 -67.59
N VAL A 708 -18.11 -13.63 -68.75
CA VAL A 708 -17.41 -12.35 -69.03
C VAL A 708 -18.38 -11.15 -68.99
N LEU A 709 -19.63 -11.36 -69.40
CA LEU A 709 -20.67 -10.35 -69.40
C LEU A 709 -21.17 -9.98 -67.98
N LEU A 710 -20.88 -10.81 -66.98
CA LEU A 710 -21.34 -10.64 -65.59
C LEU A 710 -20.33 -9.84 -64.74
N MET A 711 -19.03 -10.11 -64.89
CA MET A 711 -17.96 -9.37 -64.19
C MET A 711 -17.91 -7.88 -64.54
N THR A 712 -18.18 -7.53 -65.80
CA THR A 712 -18.13 -6.14 -66.28
C THR A 712 -19.22 -5.24 -65.68
N VAL A 713 -20.36 -5.81 -65.28
CA VAL A 713 -21.47 -5.08 -64.64
C VAL A 713 -21.17 -4.76 -63.17
N ILE A 714 -20.48 -5.66 -62.46
CA ILE A 714 -20.18 -5.51 -61.03
C ILE A 714 -19.12 -4.42 -60.79
N GLY A 715 -18.05 -4.39 -61.58
CA GLY A 715 -16.98 -3.39 -61.46
C GLY A 715 -17.44 -1.94 -61.67
N GLY A 716 -18.42 -1.72 -62.55
CA GLY A 716 -18.99 -0.39 -62.81
C GLY A 716 -19.80 0.18 -61.63
N GLY A 717 -20.42 -0.67 -60.82
CA GLY A 717 -21.25 -0.25 -59.68
C GLY A 717 -20.44 0.31 -58.51
N ALA A 718 -19.30 -0.30 -58.19
CA ALA A 718 -18.48 0.09 -57.04
C ALA A 718 -17.89 1.51 -57.17
N TYR A 719 -17.39 1.87 -58.36
CA TYR A 719 -16.79 3.18 -58.62
C TYR A 719 -17.79 4.34 -58.49
N ALA A 720 -19.07 4.10 -58.82
CA ALA A 720 -20.14 5.08 -58.66
C ALA A 720 -20.48 5.36 -57.18
N GLY A 721 -20.30 4.37 -56.30
CA GLY A 721 -20.62 4.49 -54.87
C GLY A 721 -19.79 5.55 -54.13
N MET A 722 -18.47 5.55 -54.32
CA MET A 722 -17.57 6.44 -53.57
C MET A 722 -17.77 7.93 -53.89
N ARG A 723 -18.01 8.27 -55.17
CA ARG A 723 -18.06 9.67 -55.63
C ARG A 723 -19.34 10.42 -55.22
N LEU A 724 -20.42 9.71 -54.96
CA LEU A 724 -21.71 10.29 -54.53
C LEU A 724 -21.79 10.53 -53.01
N ALA A 725 -21.12 9.72 -52.19
CA ALA A 725 -21.12 9.88 -50.74
C ALA A 725 -20.32 11.10 -50.26
N HIS A 726 -19.12 11.31 -50.82
CA HIS A 726 -18.23 12.42 -50.43
C HIS A 726 -18.86 13.80 -50.70
N ASN A 727 -19.50 13.96 -51.87
CA ASN A 727 -20.15 15.22 -52.28
C ASN A 727 -21.48 15.55 -51.55
N ARG A 728 -22.00 14.64 -50.71
CA ARG A 728 -23.10 14.93 -49.79
C ARG A 728 -22.59 15.50 -48.46
N ARG A 729 -21.58 14.87 -47.85
CA ARG A 729 -21.02 15.32 -46.56
C ARG A 729 -20.49 16.77 -46.58
N LEU A 730 -19.85 17.22 -47.67
CA LEU A 730 -19.46 18.63 -47.79
C LEU A 730 -20.67 19.59 -47.89
N ARG A 731 -21.80 19.15 -48.42
CA ARG A 731 -22.97 20.00 -48.68
C ARG A 731 -23.77 20.27 -47.41
N ASP A 732 -23.93 19.24 -46.58
CA ASP A 732 -24.61 19.34 -45.29
C ASP A 732 -23.83 20.26 -44.32
N ALA A 733 -22.49 20.22 -44.38
CA ALA A 733 -21.62 21.10 -43.57
C ALA A 733 -21.74 22.59 -43.93
N TYR A 734 -21.86 22.94 -45.22
CA TYR A 734 -22.06 24.34 -45.63
C TYR A 734 -23.49 24.86 -45.38
N GLN A 735 -24.47 23.97 -45.27
CA GLN A 735 -25.87 24.34 -45.06
C GLN A 735 -26.23 24.56 -43.57
N ALA A 736 -25.39 24.09 -42.64
CA ALA A 736 -25.55 24.29 -41.20
C ALA A 736 -25.08 25.67 -40.68
N TYR A 737 -24.27 26.41 -41.44
CA TYR A 737 -23.66 27.68 -41.02
C TYR A 737 -24.09 28.91 -41.88
N ASP A 738 -25.08 28.75 -42.77
CA ASP A 738 -25.69 29.79 -43.63
C ASP A 738 -24.73 30.80 -44.30
N LEU A 739 -23.57 30.31 -44.75
CA LEU A 739 -22.61 31.11 -45.51
C LEU A 739 -22.83 30.94 -47.02
N LYS A 740 -23.40 31.95 -47.68
CA LYS A 740 -23.51 32.02 -49.15
C LYS A 740 -22.26 32.65 -49.78
N PRO A 741 -21.53 31.93 -50.66
CA PRO A 741 -20.32 32.45 -51.28
C PRO A 741 -20.59 32.97 -52.70
N GLU A 742 -20.98 34.23 -52.85
CA GLU A 742 -20.96 34.90 -54.17
C GLU A 742 -20.29 36.28 -54.14
N LYS A 743 -19.67 36.60 -55.29
CA LYS A 743 -18.89 37.81 -55.56
C LYS A 743 -19.80 39.02 -55.76
N PHE A 744 -19.37 40.21 -55.36
CA PHE A 744 -18.91 41.29 -56.27
C PHE A 744 -18.65 42.59 -55.49
N ALA A 745 -17.68 43.39 -55.95
CA ALA A 745 -17.38 44.71 -55.42
C ALA A 745 -18.05 45.81 -56.25
N LEU A 746 -18.41 46.96 -55.65
CA LEU A 746 -18.31 48.29 -56.28
C LEU A 746 -18.46 49.44 -55.25
N SER A 747 -17.96 50.62 -55.63
CA SER A 747 -17.98 51.92 -54.90
C SER A 747 -19.35 52.63 -55.05
N SER A 748 -19.65 53.86 -54.57
CA SER A 748 -18.86 55.02 -54.08
C SER A 748 -19.76 56.02 -53.29
N GLU A 749 -19.15 57.00 -52.61
CA GLU A 749 -19.73 58.26 -52.08
C GLU A 749 -20.74 58.18 -50.90
N PHE A 750 -20.41 58.87 -49.79
CA PHE A 750 -21.14 60.04 -49.23
C PHE A 750 -20.47 60.48 -47.89
N SER A 751 -19.87 61.67 -47.88
CA SER A 751 -20.23 62.83 -47.02
C SER A 751 -19.98 62.63 -45.52
N GLN A 752 -18.88 63.13 -44.96
CA GLN A 752 -18.76 64.53 -44.47
C GLN A 752 -19.95 65.00 -43.62
N TYR A 753 -19.73 65.15 -42.30
CA TYR A 753 -20.09 66.34 -41.50
C TYR A 753 -19.31 66.30 -40.16
N GLU A 754 -19.01 67.47 -39.60
CA GLU A 754 -18.13 67.66 -38.42
C GLU A 754 -18.75 68.72 -37.46
N LEU A 755 -18.10 68.97 -36.31
CA LEU A 755 -18.29 70.04 -35.30
C LEU A 755 -19.13 69.70 -34.04
N PRO A 756 -18.85 70.32 -32.86
CA PRO A 756 -17.60 70.94 -32.37
C PRO A 756 -17.23 70.57 -30.90
N ALA A 757 -16.12 71.12 -30.40
CA ALA A 757 -15.62 70.93 -29.04
C ALA A 757 -16.00 72.06 -28.05
N ALA A 758 -15.79 71.83 -26.75
CA ALA A 758 -15.66 72.87 -25.71
C ALA A 758 -14.61 72.45 -24.66
N PRO A 759 -13.70 73.36 -24.22
CA PRO A 759 -12.69 73.10 -23.20
C PRO A 759 -13.10 73.62 -21.82
N ASP A 760 -12.42 73.15 -20.76
CA ASP A 760 -12.22 73.93 -19.53
C ASP A 760 -10.80 73.69 -18.96
N LEU A 761 -10.20 74.75 -18.41
CA LEU A 761 -8.88 74.82 -17.81
C LEU A 761 -8.95 75.70 -16.57
N SER A 762 -9.25 75.08 -15.43
CA SER A 762 -9.10 75.66 -14.09
C SER A 762 -8.29 74.65 -13.24
N SER A 763 -6.97 74.63 -13.37
CA SER A 763 -6.01 75.50 -12.67
C SER A 763 -5.65 75.00 -11.26
N VAL A 764 -4.35 75.11 -10.93
CA VAL A 764 -3.70 74.80 -9.63
C VAL A 764 -3.28 73.32 -9.41
N ALA A 765 -2.06 73.04 -9.90
CA ALA A 765 -0.93 72.36 -9.23
C ALA A 765 -1.17 71.22 -8.20
N GLY A 766 -0.53 70.06 -8.43
CA GLY A 766 -0.44 69.01 -7.40
C GLY A 766 0.10 67.63 -7.82
N GLN A 767 0.94 67.52 -8.85
CA GLN A 767 1.73 66.30 -9.12
C GLN A 767 2.78 66.10 -8.00
N GLN A 768 3.29 64.90 -7.67
CA GLN A 768 3.64 63.79 -8.57
C GLN A 768 3.95 62.44 -7.87
N ASN A 769 3.73 61.33 -8.60
CA ASN A 769 4.44 60.03 -8.60
C ASN A 769 4.44 59.03 -7.40
N THR A 770 3.93 57.83 -7.70
CA THR A 770 4.52 56.50 -7.38
C THR A 770 5.48 56.07 -8.53
N SER A 771 6.08 54.88 -8.69
CA SER A 771 6.08 53.53 -8.06
C SER A 771 7.45 52.84 -8.32
N ALA A 772 7.73 51.66 -7.73
CA ALA A 772 8.55 50.49 -8.23
C ALA A 772 9.37 49.79 -7.10
N GLU A 773 9.13 48.49 -6.82
CA GLU A 773 9.91 47.26 -7.17
C GLU A 773 11.00 46.87 -6.13
N GLN A 774 10.87 45.76 -5.38
CA GLN A 774 11.31 44.35 -5.66
C GLN A 774 12.85 44.10 -5.61
N PRO A 775 13.38 42.88 -5.31
CA PRO A 775 12.84 41.65 -4.68
C PRO A 775 13.78 41.05 -3.57
N SER A 776 13.73 39.74 -3.27
CA SER A 776 14.30 39.04 -2.09
C SER A 776 15.35 37.93 -2.36
N LEU A 777 15.92 37.35 -1.26
CA LEU A 777 16.75 36.11 -1.10
C LEU A 777 18.30 36.24 -1.13
N PRO A 778 19.10 35.36 -0.45
CA PRO A 778 18.86 34.47 0.72
C PRO A 778 19.97 34.48 1.83
N ALA A 779 19.89 33.56 2.82
CA ALA A 779 20.80 33.33 3.98
C ALA A 779 22.24 32.84 3.61
N ARG A 780 23.24 32.57 4.50
CA ARG A 780 23.45 32.16 5.93
C ARG A 780 24.94 32.53 6.29
N PRO A 781 25.61 32.14 7.41
CA PRO A 781 25.21 31.59 8.73
C PRO A 781 25.80 32.38 9.94
N VAL A 782 25.65 31.85 11.16
CA VAL A 782 26.17 32.38 12.45
C VAL A 782 26.93 31.27 13.20
N GLU A 783 28.00 31.62 13.92
CA GLU A 783 28.64 30.85 14.99
C GLU A 783 29.32 31.83 15.98
N PRO A 784 29.76 31.40 17.19
CA PRO A 784 29.32 32.05 18.44
C PRO A 784 30.41 32.88 19.16
N GLY A 785 30.04 33.51 20.28
CA GLY A 785 30.99 34.19 21.17
C GLY A 785 30.36 34.72 22.46
N ASP A 786 30.74 34.07 23.55
CA ASP A 786 30.94 34.52 24.94
C ASP A 786 29.82 35.26 25.71
N ASP A 787 29.35 34.57 26.75
CA ASP A 787 28.66 35.11 27.92
C ASP A 787 29.60 35.94 28.83
N ASP A 788 29.09 37.04 29.40
CA ASP A 788 29.53 37.60 30.70
C ASP A 788 28.66 38.83 31.08
N ILE A 789 27.68 38.66 31.98
CA ILE A 789 26.97 39.77 32.65
C ILE A 789 26.80 39.40 34.16
N PRO A 790 27.14 40.30 35.10
CA PRO A 790 27.37 39.95 36.52
C PRO A 790 26.10 39.89 37.39
N PRO A 791 26.17 39.27 38.59
CA PRO A 791 25.02 39.06 39.48
C PRO A 791 24.50 40.33 40.16
N ALA A 792 23.24 40.26 40.59
CA ALA A 792 22.57 41.26 41.43
C ALA A 792 23.04 41.17 42.91
N PRO A 793 22.88 42.24 43.71
CA PRO A 793 23.38 42.28 45.10
C PRO A 793 22.37 41.76 46.14
N ASP A 794 22.89 41.14 47.19
CA ASP A 794 22.16 40.85 48.43
C ASP A 794 21.64 42.13 49.11
N PHE A 795 20.52 41.99 49.83
CA PHE A 795 20.09 42.92 50.88
C PHE A 795 20.01 42.17 52.22
N ASP A 796 20.40 42.88 53.28
CA ASP A 796 20.44 42.50 54.71
C ASP A 796 19.24 43.12 55.43
#